data_AF-A0A0W0YTK9-F1
#
_entry.id   AF-A0A0W0YTK9-F1
#
_cell.length_a   1.000
_cell.length_b   1.000
_cell.length_c   1.000
_cell.angle_alpha   90.00
_cell.angle_beta   90.00
_cell.angle_gamma   90.00
#
_symmetry.space_group_name_H-M   'P 1'
#
loop_
_entity.id
_entity.type
_entity.pdbx_description
1 polymer ?
#
loop_
_entity_poly.entity_id
_entity_poly.type
_entity_poly.pdbx_seq_one_letter_code
_entity_poly.pdbx_strand_id
1 'polypeptide(L)'
;MTPQHIISQLLESDSFQYPQNLELLKKIIITAYLGRLQINGLPPDNQIALGNYLFDNEQLIFDFTRLSDEKRAIFLHWFLEPHQKEKTKTFLSGSTVNEYRGFTAEVSLTWWGRIKSWIEGTYLEYWKISDLNLSLKNISQYKLTGIEMCHGSHGILIGFHQFLVPGTGTKYKDPNDPQQEPLGNTKRVFITDKLVDRLISLNIKNIKFESICKNPHPQSIEVTDPQERLDKMYDYRKMQRFMSLKPWYIRMWSWLFPWLTEEKEKSKAIKEKQIVPLYETKKLEIFRFLKSHQILVREKKPNIENIVFCGGGAKIYAHVGVCKALNKAKIFPEKFAGSSAGAIMALMCYLGYTGDEIEELFKHFKHEHLVHFDINLNGISEAHSLKTALDFAITYKLNQIITQYQIPYPEGKITFATLEMIRQKCPGCGIGKELVVTATNKRQGSTRYFSLVRSPHFEVSEAVKISASFPIVYRSTLIDGEEHNDGGVLNNFPTEAFFDDHSTLLESEYGNNLKVLAVKFDDGPERKAIDRVMDKVYRENVILNGIYTLLTGVSDPASGWERDRLKLRKYACQSIVINVDNVSSSSFSVSEKSRKEMIESGYKETLNYLNMRYHKNELQEYENEEYMYSTFSSLGELLSYCCYRGDKYWFDVVYQLIEESTAPNQSELMKQAEELKALYFNHSNAVIQSPKHEENPFTFFGNETLQSSVSSIRSEHHKILLAVFPIFLKLSQDLLKDSADKKFFDDARHAFSLKSPFACLKHFAKIRKETHVIIPIVINLLKELKENPSEKVYNALNQLLQLLTSSKNLYKEEYFARWDLTFSQSMRLLNVISDNSHPHYRLIRSISRKCEPMQRVVAGVFCEDYDDFEREEAFSYTV
;
A
#
# COMPACT_ATOMS: atom_id res chain seq x y z
N MET A 1 41.04 -18.98 28.26
CA MET A 1 40.92 -18.28 26.96
C MET A 1 39.48 -17.84 26.80
N THR A 2 39.25 -16.59 26.39
CA THR A 2 37.89 -16.09 26.11
C THR A 2 37.35 -16.67 24.80
N PRO A 3 36.03 -16.85 24.63
CA PRO A 3 35.42 -17.37 23.40
C PRO A 3 35.92 -16.69 22.13
N GLN A 4 36.04 -15.36 22.17
CA GLN A 4 36.54 -14.55 21.04
C GLN A 4 37.94 -14.94 20.56
N HIS A 5 38.84 -15.38 21.46
CA HIS A 5 40.21 -15.75 21.08
C HIS A 5 40.23 -17.07 20.30
N ILE A 6 39.47 -18.06 20.78
CA ILE A 6 39.38 -19.38 20.15
C ILE A 6 38.70 -19.27 18.79
N ILE A 7 37.67 -18.44 18.68
CA ILE A 7 36.94 -18.25 17.41
C ILE A 7 37.78 -17.46 16.41
N SER A 8 38.55 -16.48 16.87
CA SER A 8 39.48 -15.76 15.99
C SER A 8 40.49 -16.72 15.35
N GLN A 9 41.07 -17.62 16.16
CA GLN A 9 41.96 -18.67 15.66
C GLN A 9 41.23 -19.61 14.68
N LEU A 10 39.97 -19.97 14.98
CA LEU A 10 39.14 -20.78 14.10
C LEU A 10 38.89 -20.11 12.73
N LEU A 11 38.80 -18.78 12.67
CA LEU A 11 38.51 -18.06 11.43
C LEU A 11 39.74 -17.89 10.53
N GLU A 12 40.95 -18.03 11.09
CA GLU A 12 42.24 -17.81 10.41
C GLU A 12 42.93 -19.09 9.93
N SER A 13 42.66 -20.27 10.50
CA SER A 13 43.34 -21.47 10.03
C SER A 13 42.79 -22.02 8.71
N ASP A 14 43.70 -22.40 7.80
CA ASP A 14 43.38 -22.85 6.43
C ASP A 14 42.97 -24.34 6.35
N SER A 15 43.04 -25.09 7.45
CA SER A 15 42.92 -26.56 7.47
C SER A 15 41.62 -27.06 8.14
N PHE A 16 40.47 -26.79 7.53
CA PHE A 16 39.17 -27.21 8.10
C PHE A 16 38.36 -28.16 7.24
N GLN A 17 37.61 -28.99 7.96
CA GLN A 17 36.70 -30.00 7.43
C GLN A 17 35.41 -29.41 6.82
N TYR A 18 35.06 -28.16 7.16
CA TYR A 18 33.83 -27.47 6.74
C TYR A 18 34.07 -26.01 6.29
N PRO A 19 34.76 -25.77 5.17
CA PRO A 19 35.16 -24.43 4.74
C PRO A 19 34.00 -23.51 4.37
N GLN A 20 32.91 -24.01 3.77
CA GLN A 20 31.78 -23.15 3.37
C GLN A 20 30.97 -22.69 4.60
N ASN A 21 30.77 -23.55 5.60
CA ASN A 21 30.15 -23.14 6.88
C ASN A 21 30.98 -22.08 7.64
N LEU A 22 32.31 -22.12 7.51
CA LEU A 22 33.17 -21.07 8.08
C LEU A 22 33.00 -19.74 7.35
N GLU A 23 32.77 -19.76 6.04
CA GLU A 23 32.43 -18.57 5.27
C GLU A 23 31.07 -17.99 5.68
N LEU A 24 30.05 -18.83 5.95
CA LEU A 24 28.78 -18.39 6.52
C LEU A 24 28.98 -17.69 7.87
N LEU A 25 29.83 -18.23 8.75
CA LEU A 25 30.20 -17.60 10.01
C LEU A 25 30.85 -16.21 9.79
N LYS A 26 31.77 -16.11 8.83
CA LYS A 26 32.39 -14.82 8.44
C LYS A 26 31.35 -13.81 7.96
N LYS A 27 30.37 -14.24 7.15
CA LYS A 27 29.24 -13.40 6.71
C LYS A 27 28.37 -12.93 7.86
N ILE A 28 28.10 -13.76 8.87
CA ILE A 28 27.36 -13.37 10.07
C ILE A 28 28.12 -12.29 10.84
N ILE A 29 29.43 -12.49 11.09
CA ILE A 29 30.26 -11.55 11.84
C ILE A 29 30.32 -10.19 11.14
N ILE A 30 30.57 -10.17 9.83
CA ILE A 30 30.70 -8.89 9.10
C ILE A 30 29.35 -8.16 8.98
N THR A 31 28.25 -8.90 8.83
CA THR A 31 26.89 -8.32 8.85
C THR A 31 26.59 -7.70 10.21
N ALA A 32 26.97 -8.36 11.30
CA ALA A 32 26.81 -7.81 12.64
C ALA A 32 27.76 -6.64 12.96
N TYR A 33 28.96 -6.62 12.37
CA TYR A 33 29.96 -5.55 12.57
C TYR A 33 29.61 -4.25 11.84
N LEU A 34 29.04 -4.35 10.64
CA LEU A 34 28.66 -3.19 9.81
C LEU A 34 27.20 -2.77 10.01
N GLY A 35 26.35 -3.69 10.46
CA GLY A 35 24.96 -3.40 10.76
C GLY A 35 24.79 -2.65 12.08
N ARG A 36 23.59 -2.11 12.30
CA ARG A 36 23.27 -1.46 13.58
C ARG A 36 22.89 -2.50 14.62
N LEU A 37 23.87 -2.94 15.40
CA LEU A 37 23.67 -3.82 16.56
C LEU A 37 23.03 -3.05 17.72
N GLN A 38 22.00 -3.63 18.33
CA GLN A 38 21.30 -3.13 19.51
C GLN A 38 21.20 -4.23 20.56
N ILE A 39 21.47 -3.86 21.81
CA ILE A 39 21.45 -4.70 23.00
C ILE A 39 20.32 -4.21 23.91
N ASN A 40 19.23 -4.99 24.03
CA ASN A 40 18.00 -4.58 24.71
C ASN A 40 17.55 -3.16 24.30
N GLY A 41 17.61 -2.87 22.99
CA GLY A 41 17.18 -1.59 22.43
C GLY A 41 18.16 -0.42 22.58
N LEU A 42 19.40 -0.68 23.03
CA LEU A 42 20.42 0.34 23.19
C LEU A 42 21.73 -0.01 22.43
N PRO A 43 22.59 0.96 22.08
CA PRO A 43 23.87 0.68 21.40
C PRO A 43 24.81 -0.19 22.24
N PRO A 44 25.73 -0.96 21.65
CA PRO A 44 26.69 -1.81 22.39
C PRO A 44 27.61 -0.98 23.29
N ASP A 45 28.14 -1.59 24.35
CA ASP A 45 29.12 -0.98 25.25
C ASP A 45 30.54 -1.06 24.63
N ASN A 46 31.29 0.04 24.67
CA ASN A 46 32.65 0.11 24.14
C ASN A 46 33.67 -0.70 24.99
N GLN A 47 33.33 -1.09 26.21
CA GLN A 47 34.17 -1.96 27.06
C GLN A 47 34.03 -3.44 26.71
N ILE A 48 33.03 -3.82 25.91
CA ILE A 48 32.75 -5.20 25.54
C ILE A 48 33.07 -5.41 24.05
N ALA A 49 34.04 -6.29 23.81
CA ALA A 49 34.40 -6.72 22.46
C ALA A 49 33.23 -7.39 21.72
N LEU A 50 33.12 -7.18 20.41
CA LEU A 50 32.03 -7.71 19.58
C LEU A 50 31.91 -9.23 19.68
N GLY A 51 33.04 -9.96 19.71
CA GLY A 51 33.04 -11.41 19.87
C GLY A 51 32.33 -11.88 21.14
N ASN A 52 32.42 -11.13 22.24
CA ASN A 52 31.75 -11.47 23.50
C ASN A 52 30.24 -11.22 23.47
N TYR A 53 29.73 -10.38 22.55
CA TYR A 53 28.30 -10.25 22.28
C TYR A 53 27.80 -11.34 21.33
N LEU A 54 28.57 -11.69 20.29
CA LEU A 54 28.14 -12.68 19.30
C LEU A 54 28.13 -14.10 19.87
N PHE A 55 29.13 -14.45 20.68
CA PHE A 55 29.41 -15.82 21.10
C PHE A 55 29.15 -16.06 22.59
N ASP A 56 27.89 -15.88 22.98
CA ASP A 56 27.36 -16.22 24.30
C ASP A 56 26.07 -17.06 24.19
N ASN A 57 25.36 -17.25 25.30
CA ASN A 57 24.15 -18.08 25.35
C ASN A 57 22.91 -17.42 24.72
N GLU A 58 22.99 -16.14 24.35
CA GLU A 58 21.87 -15.42 23.74
C GLU A 58 21.89 -15.57 22.22
N GLN A 59 20.72 -15.52 21.58
CA GLN A 59 20.60 -15.58 20.12
C GLN A 59 20.60 -14.17 19.51
N LEU A 60 20.92 -14.08 18.22
CA LEU A 60 21.02 -12.83 17.45
C LEU A 60 19.90 -12.76 16.41
N ILE A 61 19.20 -11.63 16.33
CA ILE A 61 18.19 -11.42 15.29
C ILE A 61 18.74 -10.48 14.23
N PHE A 62 18.81 -10.97 12.99
CA PHE A 62 18.94 -10.13 11.81
C PHE A 62 17.56 -9.62 11.41
N ASP A 63 17.36 -8.31 11.52
CA ASP A 63 16.07 -7.65 11.34
C ASP A 63 15.96 -7.05 9.93
N PHE A 64 14.93 -7.45 9.20
CA PHE A 64 14.63 -7.02 7.82
C PHE A 64 13.54 -5.97 7.74
N THR A 65 13.08 -5.40 8.86
CA THR A 65 12.00 -4.39 8.85
C THR A 65 12.40 -3.07 8.18
N ARG A 66 13.69 -2.86 7.90
CA ARG A 66 14.27 -1.71 7.19
C ARG A 66 14.85 -2.08 5.83
N LEU A 67 14.58 -3.30 5.36
CA LEU A 67 15.14 -3.86 4.14
C LEU A 67 14.02 -4.03 3.11
N SER A 68 14.20 -3.45 1.92
CA SER A 68 13.25 -3.63 0.82
C SER A 68 13.21 -5.09 0.36
N ASP A 69 12.06 -5.53 -0.19
CA ASP A 69 11.90 -6.92 -0.66
C ASP A 69 12.94 -7.29 -1.73
N GLU A 70 13.29 -6.34 -2.60
CA GLU A 70 14.32 -6.50 -3.62
C GLU A 70 15.71 -6.73 -2.99
N LYS A 71 16.15 -5.82 -2.12
CA LYS A 71 17.45 -5.95 -1.44
C LYS A 71 17.49 -7.15 -0.51
N ARG A 72 16.37 -7.55 0.07
CA ARG A 72 16.25 -8.78 0.86
C ARG A 72 16.53 -10.02 0.02
N ALA A 73 15.96 -10.12 -1.18
CA ALA A 73 16.23 -11.25 -2.06
C ALA A 73 17.72 -11.35 -2.41
N ILE A 74 18.33 -10.22 -2.76
CA ILE A 74 19.76 -10.12 -3.07
C ILE A 74 20.61 -10.50 -1.83
N PHE A 75 20.26 -9.98 -0.65
CA PHE A 75 20.94 -10.31 0.60
C PHE A 75 20.87 -11.79 0.92
N LEU A 76 19.69 -12.41 0.85
CA LEU A 76 19.51 -13.83 1.15
C LEU A 76 20.26 -14.72 0.15
N HIS A 77 20.29 -14.32 -1.11
CA HIS A 77 21.09 -15.00 -2.14
C HIS A 77 22.58 -14.96 -1.78
N TRP A 78 23.15 -13.78 -1.52
CA TRP A 78 24.54 -13.64 -1.07
C TRP A 78 24.83 -14.37 0.26
N PHE A 79 23.90 -14.30 1.20
CA PHE A 79 24.06 -14.75 2.58
C PHE A 79 23.94 -16.27 2.72
N LEU A 80 22.97 -16.91 2.06
CA LEU A 80 22.61 -18.31 2.31
C LEU A 80 22.76 -19.23 1.10
N GLU A 81 22.62 -18.74 -0.13
CA GLU A 81 22.57 -19.62 -1.31
C GLU A 81 23.83 -20.50 -1.44
N PRO A 82 25.07 -20.00 -1.24
CA PRO A 82 26.28 -20.82 -1.32
C PRO A 82 26.32 -21.96 -0.29
N HIS A 83 25.55 -21.86 0.79
CA HIS A 83 25.61 -22.74 1.96
C HIS A 83 24.43 -23.73 2.03
N GLN A 84 23.52 -23.72 1.05
CA GLN A 84 22.31 -24.57 1.08
C GLN A 84 22.61 -26.07 1.05
N LYS A 85 23.73 -26.50 0.43
CA LYS A 85 24.11 -27.91 0.30
C LYS A 85 24.59 -28.53 1.62
N GLU A 86 25.14 -27.72 2.52
CA GLU A 86 25.69 -28.17 3.82
C GLU A 86 24.65 -28.11 4.94
N LYS A 87 23.45 -27.62 4.63
CA LYS A 87 22.34 -27.46 5.57
C LYS A 87 21.77 -28.82 5.99
N THR A 88 21.59 -28.99 7.29
CA THR A 88 20.84 -30.10 7.90
C THR A 88 19.64 -29.56 8.68
N LYS A 89 18.70 -30.44 9.03
CA LYS A 89 17.49 -30.06 9.79
C LYS A 89 17.62 -30.55 11.23
N THR A 90 17.42 -29.65 12.18
CA THR A 90 17.37 -29.98 13.60
C THR A 90 15.94 -29.89 14.09
N PHE A 91 15.49 -30.96 14.75
CA PHE A 91 14.18 -31.04 15.39
C PHE A 91 14.36 -30.85 16.91
N LEU A 92 13.34 -30.29 17.59
CA LEU A 92 13.32 -30.06 19.05
C LEU A 92 14.24 -28.93 19.59
N SER A 93 14.46 -27.86 18.82
CA SER A 93 15.14 -26.67 19.37
C SER A 93 14.32 -26.01 20.49
N GLY A 94 15.03 -25.26 21.35
CA GLY A 94 14.45 -24.55 22.48
C GLY A 94 13.77 -23.23 22.14
N SER A 95 13.96 -22.68 20.94
CA SER A 95 13.36 -21.42 20.51
C SER A 95 12.74 -21.53 19.12
N THR A 96 11.80 -20.63 18.84
CA THR A 96 11.20 -20.40 17.53
C THR A 96 11.03 -18.89 17.32
N VAL A 97 10.57 -18.48 16.15
CA VAL A 97 10.24 -17.09 15.86
C VAL A 97 8.73 -16.84 15.84
N ASN A 98 8.34 -15.63 16.22
CA ASN A 98 6.97 -15.13 16.09
C ASN A 98 7.00 -13.69 15.55
N GLU A 99 5.95 -13.30 14.82
CA GLU A 99 5.90 -12.08 14.03
C GLU A 99 4.66 -11.23 14.30
N TYR A 100 3.85 -11.59 15.29
CA TYR A 100 2.60 -10.92 15.64
C TYR A 100 2.71 -9.41 15.96
N ARG A 101 3.93 -8.88 16.10
CA ARG A 101 4.20 -7.46 16.37
C ARG A 101 4.69 -6.69 15.13
N GLY A 102 4.74 -7.34 13.97
CA GLY A 102 5.23 -6.74 12.72
C GLY A 102 6.76 -6.71 12.61
N PHE A 103 7.44 -7.51 13.44
CA PHE A 103 8.88 -7.81 13.40
C PHE A 103 9.12 -9.21 13.96
N THR A 104 10.22 -9.85 13.59
CA THR A 104 10.60 -11.19 14.06
C THR A 104 11.13 -11.11 15.49
N ALA A 105 10.52 -11.87 16.40
CA ALA A 105 10.89 -11.98 17.80
C ALA A 105 11.12 -13.45 18.17
N GLU A 106 12.14 -13.70 18.98
CA GLU A 106 12.43 -15.01 19.57
C GLU A 106 11.35 -15.37 20.60
N VAL A 107 10.93 -16.64 20.60
CA VAL A 107 10.01 -17.20 21.59
C VAL A 107 10.56 -18.53 22.06
N SER A 108 10.81 -18.65 23.37
CA SER A 108 11.23 -19.91 23.97
C SER A 108 10.07 -20.91 23.98
N LEU A 109 10.34 -22.14 23.54
CA LEU A 109 9.38 -23.23 23.51
C LEU A 109 9.44 -24.06 24.80
N THR A 110 8.27 -24.27 25.40
CA THR A 110 8.08 -25.26 26.46
C THR A 110 8.27 -26.67 25.90
N TRP A 111 8.44 -27.67 26.77
CA TRP A 111 8.56 -29.08 26.35
C TRP A 111 7.40 -29.51 25.44
N TRP A 112 6.16 -29.17 25.78
CA TRP A 112 4.99 -29.40 24.94
C TRP A 112 5.04 -28.62 23.61
N GLY A 113 5.53 -27.39 23.64
CA GLY A 113 5.73 -26.57 22.44
C GLY A 113 6.71 -27.22 21.46
N ARG A 114 7.79 -27.85 21.95
CA ARG A 114 8.76 -28.57 21.10
C ARG A 114 8.15 -29.80 20.45
N ILE A 115 7.34 -30.55 21.17
CA ILE A 115 6.63 -31.73 20.64
C ILE A 115 5.62 -31.30 19.58
N LYS A 116 4.84 -30.25 19.84
CA LYS A 116 3.89 -29.70 18.89
C LYS A 116 4.59 -29.23 17.61
N SER A 117 5.66 -28.45 17.76
CA SER A 117 6.52 -27.98 16.67
C SER A 117 7.04 -29.14 15.80
N TRP A 118 7.44 -30.24 16.43
CA TRP A 118 7.88 -31.46 15.74
C TRP A 118 6.75 -32.13 14.95
N ILE A 119 5.54 -32.26 15.52
CA ILE A 119 4.36 -32.81 14.82
C ILE A 119 3.95 -31.92 13.64
N GLU A 120 4.01 -30.61 13.79
CA GLU A 120 3.69 -29.62 12.75
C GLU A 120 4.79 -29.50 11.68
N GLY A 121 5.89 -30.26 11.80
CA GLY A 121 6.97 -30.28 10.82
C GLY A 121 7.79 -29.00 10.77
N THR A 122 7.76 -28.18 11.82
CA THR A 122 8.63 -27.00 11.94
C THR A 122 10.04 -27.43 12.37
N TYR A 123 11.05 -26.98 11.64
CA TYR A 123 12.45 -27.36 11.86
C TYR A 123 13.36 -26.14 11.80
N LEU A 124 14.53 -26.23 12.43
CA LEU A 124 15.59 -25.25 12.30
C LEU A 124 16.63 -25.72 11.31
N GLU A 125 17.25 -24.76 10.63
CA GLU A 125 18.35 -25.01 9.71
C GLU A 125 19.65 -25.04 10.51
N TYR A 126 20.48 -26.05 10.28
CA TYR A 126 21.73 -26.25 11.02
C TYR A 126 22.91 -26.47 10.09
N TRP A 127 24.00 -25.74 10.36
CA TRP A 127 25.29 -25.84 9.68
C TRP A 127 26.37 -26.22 10.68
N LYS A 128 27.12 -27.27 10.37
CA LYS A 128 28.16 -27.80 11.25
C LYS A 128 29.50 -27.10 11.00
N ILE A 129 30.09 -26.52 12.04
CA ILE A 129 31.37 -25.81 11.95
C ILE A 129 32.55 -26.70 12.38
N SER A 130 32.40 -27.44 13.48
CA SER A 130 33.49 -28.27 14.00
C SER A 130 32.97 -29.52 14.73
N ASP A 131 33.80 -30.56 14.76
CA ASP A 131 33.50 -31.79 15.48
C ASP A 131 33.77 -31.65 16.99
N LEU A 132 32.82 -32.13 17.79
CA LEU A 132 32.97 -32.15 19.25
C LEU A 132 33.88 -33.32 19.66
N ASN A 133 35.19 -33.08 19.68
CA ASN A 133 36.15 -34.07 20.19
C ASN A 133 36.29 -33.96 21.73
N LEU A 134 35.81 -34.98 22.44
CA LEU A 134 35.74 -35.07 23.92
C LEU A 134 36.99 -35.69 24.57
N SER A 135 38.18 -35.54 23.97
CA SER A 135 39.42 -36.00 24.60
C SER A 135 39.70 -35.25 25.91
N LEU A 136 40.22 -35.91 26.95
CA LEU A 136 40.52 -35.35 28.29
C LEU A 136 41.30 -34.01 28.29
N LYS A 137 42.14 -33.74 27.27
CA LYS A 137 42.91 -32.49 27.11
C LYS A 137 42.09 -31.30 26.57
N ASN A 138 40.97 -31.56 25.89
CA ASN A 138 40.14 -30.57 25.20
C ASN A 138 38.77 -30.34 25.88
N ILE A 139 38.44 -31.08 26.94
CA ILE A 139 37.15 -30.95 27.66
C ILE A 139 37.04 -29.59 28.37
N SER A 140 38.15 -28.93 28.69
CA SER A 140 38.17 -27.64 29.43
C SER A 140 38.17 -26.40 28.54
N GLN A 141 37.99 -26.53 27.22
CA GLN A 141 38.06 -25.42 26.27
C GLN A 141 36.69 -25.13 25.65
N TYR A 142 36.41 -23.84 25.47
CA TYR A 142 35.25 -23.38 24.70
C TYR A 142 35.34 -23.89 23.25
N LYS A 143 34.21 -24.33 22.69
CA LYS A 143 34.13 -24.77 21.29
C LYS A 143 32.82 -24.32 20.64
N LEU A 144 32.92 -23.92 19.37
CA LEU A 144 31.80 -23.60 18.49
C LEU A 144 31.59 -24.75 17.50
N THR A 145 30.49 -25.49 17.61
CA THR A 145 30.25 -26.71 16.82
C THR A 145 29.30 -26.50 15.65
N GLY A 146 28.46 -25.47 15.69
CA GLY A 146 27.59 -25.14 14.55
C GLY A 146 26.77 -23.87 14.71
N ILE A 147 26.06 -23.55 13.64
CA ILE A 147 25.17 -22.40 13.49
C ILE A 147 23.75 -22.96 13.34
N GLU A 148 22.82 -22.43 14.11
CA GLU A 148 21.38 -22.70 13.92
C GLU A 148 20.68 -21.44 13.42
N MET A 149 19.72 -21.58 12.51
CA MET A 149 18.87 -20.48 12.07
C MET A 149 17.40 -20.87 12.08
N CYS A 150 16.57 -19.90 12.49
CA CYS A 150 15.12 -19.95 12.37
C CYS A 150 14.65 -18.73 11.56
N HIS A 151 13.95 -18.98 10.44
CA HIS A 151 13.56 -17.94 9.49
C HIS A 151 12.16 -17.40 9.80
N GLY A 152 12.05 -16.08 9.94
CA GLY A 152 10.80 -15.34 9.94
C GLY A 152 10.57 -14.58 8.62
N SER A 153 9.35 -14.08 8.41
CA SER A 153 9.06 -13.15 7.33
C SER A 153 9.71 -11.76 7.52
N HIS A 154 10.11 -11.34 8.71
CA HIS A 154 10.74 -10.03 8.98
C HIS A 154 12.18 -10.12 9.49
N GLY A 155 12.81 -11.29 9.46
CA GLY A 155 14.14 -11.47 10.01
C GLY A 155 14.57 -12.94 10.14
N ILE A 156 15.83 -13.14 10.55
CA ILE A 156 16.41 -14.45 10.82
C ILE A 156 16.93 -14.46 12.26
N LEU A 157 16.50 -15.44 13.04
CA LEU A 157 17.05 -15.73 14.36
C LEU A 157 18.25 -16.66 14.18
N ILE A 158 19.41 -16.25 14.67
CA ILE A 158 20.69 -16.94 14.53
C ILE A 158 21.18 -17.35 15.91
N GLY A 159 21.37 -18.64 16.11
CA GLY A 159 21.97 -19.21 17.31
C GLY A 159 23.28 -19.92 17.00
N PHE A 160 24.06 -20.17 18.04
CA PHE A 160 25.33 -20.88 17.94
C PHE A 160 25.33 -22.06 18.92
N HIS A 161 25.57 -23.26 18.39
CA HIS A 161 25.81 -24.44 19.22
C HIS A 161 27.24 -24.37 19.77
N GLN A 162 27.34 -24.24 21.08
CA GLN A 162 28.57 -23.95 21.77
C GLN A 162 28.71 -24.84 23.01
N PHE A 163 29.96 -25.21 23.34
CA PHE A 163 30.30 -25.97 24.53
C PHE A 163 31.14 -25.12 25.48
N LEU A 164 30.88 -25.20 26.80
CA LEU A 164 31.50 -24.37 27.85
C LEU A 164 31.40 -22.86 27.60
N VAL A 165 30.19 -22.39 27.31
CA VAL A 165 29.92 -20.95 27.16
C VAL A 165 30.04 -20.25 28.52
N PRO A 166 30.81 -19.15 28.63
CA PRO A 166 30.83 -18.35 29.85
C PRO A 166 29.46 -17.71 30.11
N GLY A 167 29.11 -17.53 31.38
CA GLY A 167 27.88 -16.83 31.77
C GLY A 167 27.83 -15.39 31.22
N THR A 168 26.63 -14.86 31.01
CA THR A 168 26.49 -13.52 30.40
C THR A 168 26.84 -12.38 31.35
N GLY A 169 26.92 -12.64 32.66
CA GLY A 169 27.32 -11.65 33.67
C GLY A 169 26.34 -10.47 33.71
N THR A 170 26.86 -9.25 33.76
CA THR A 170 26.06 -8.00 33.77
C THR A 170 25.81 -7.42 32.38
N LYS A 171 26.08 -8.18 31.30
CA LYS A 171 25.94 -7.67 29.93
C LYS A 171 24.52 -7.27 29.53
N TYR A 172 23.52 -7.97 30.07
CA TYR A 172 22.12 -7.84 29.64
C TYR A 172 21.13 -7.57 30.77
N LYS A 173 21.49 -7.87 32.01
CA LYS A 173 20.62 -7.71 33.17
C LYS A 173 21.41 -7.44 34.45
N ASP A 174 20.71 -6.87 35.42
CA ASP A 174 21.20 -6.69 36.78
C ASP A 174 21.42 -8.06 37.46
N PRO A 175 22.49 -8.24 38.28
CA PRO A 175 22.69 -9.48 39.03
C PRO A 175 21.49 -9.87 39.91
N ASN A 176 20.72 -8.89 40.38
CA ASN A 176 19.53 -9.09 41.21
C ASN A 176 18.24 -9.32 40.39
N ASP A 177 18.30 -9.26 39.05
CA ASP A 177 17.14 -9.55 38.20
C ASP A 177 16.80 -11.06 38.26
N PRO A 178 15.58 -11.41 38.74
CA PRO A 178 15.19 -12.80 38.95
C PRO A 178 14.93 -13.59 37.65
N GLN A 179 14.98 -12.96 36.48
CA GLN A 179 14.82 -13.64 35.20
C GLN A 179 15.94 -14.67 34.98
N GLN A 180 15.57 -15.87 34.53
CA GLN A 180 16.54 -16.91 34.19
C GLN A 180 17.16 -16.65 32.81
N GLU A 181 18.46 -16.97 32.68
CA GLU A 181 19.15 -16.96 31.39
C GLU A 181 18.93 -18.29 30.65
N PRO A 182 18.86 -18.29 29.30
CA PRO A 182 18.92 -17.11 28.42
C PRO A 182 17.64 -16.26 28.49
N LEU A 183 17.83 -14.95 28.36
CA LEU A 183 16.79 -13.93 28.41
C LEU A 183 15.98 -13.87 27.11
N GLY A 184 16.59 -14.14 25.95
CA GLY A 184 15.97 -14.06 24.63
C GLY A 184 15.66 -12.62 24.19
N ASN A 185 15.60 -12.40 22.88
CA ASN A 185 15.38 -11.08 22.26
C ASN A 185 16.35 -9.97 22.73
N THR A 186 17.56 -10.34 23.15
CA THR A 186 18.56 -9.41 23.69
C THR A 186 19.35 -8.69 22.60
N LYS A 187 19.69 -9.38 21.51
CA LYS A 187 20.57 -8.86 20.44
C LYS A 187 19.81 -8.74 19.11
N ARG A 188 19.86 -7.55 18.50
CA ARG A 188 19.20 -7.28 17.21
C ARG A 188 20.12 -6.46 16.30
N VAL A 189 20.27 -6.87 15.05
CA VAL A 189 21.02 -6.15 14.02
C VAL A 189 20.05 -5.70 12.95
N PHE A 190 19.90 -4.39 12.79
CA PHE A 190 19.08 -3.83 11.71
C PHE A 190 19.85 -3.86 10.39
N ILE A 191 19.23 -4.46 9.37
CA ILE A 191 19.77 -4.55 8.02
C ILE A 191 19.01 -3.57 7.13
N THR A 192 19.76 -2.70 6.45
CA THR A 192 19.23 -1.67 5.56
C THR A 192 19.69 -1.91 4.12
N ASP A 193 19.01 -1.32 3.15
CA ASP A 193 19.38 -1.40 1.73
C ASP A 193 20.84 -0.96 1.50
N LYS A 194 21.26 0.15 2.11
CA LYS A 194 22.64 0.66 2.05
C LYS A 194 23.67 -0.30 2.65
N LEU A 195 23.31 -1.02 3.72
CA LEU A 195 24.18 -2.03 4.31
C LEU A 195 24.37 -3.20 3.36
N VAL A 196 23.29 -3.66 2.72
CA VAL A 196 23.35 -4.79 1.77
C VAL A 196 24.23 -4.44 0.59
N ASP A 197 24.09 -3.25 0.01
CA ASP A 197 24.95 -2.78 -1.08
C ASP A 197 26.42 -2.83 -0.70
N ARG A 198 26.74 -2.42 0.54
CA ARG A 198 28.10 -2.51 1.06
C ARG A 198 28.56 -3.96 1.21
N LEU A 199 27.77 -4.82 1.87
CA LEU A 199 28.11 -6.22 2.13
C LEU A 199 28.45 -6.98 0.85
N ILE A 200 27.69 -6.75 -0.22
CA ILE A 200 27.89 -7.41 -1.52
C ILE A 200 29.16 -6.91 -2.20
N SER A 201 29.50 -5.64 -2.06
CA SER A 201 30.73 -5.06 -2.64
C SER A 201 32.01 -5.42 -1.89
N LEU A 202 31.90 -5.96 -0.67
CA LEU A 202 33.05 -6.24 0.19
C LEU A 202 33.78 -7.52 -0.19
N ASN A 203 35.10 -7.41 -0.35
CA ASN A 203 35.96 -8.58 -0.47
C ASN A 203 36.27 -9.17 0.91
N ILE A 204 35.49 -10.17 1.31
CA ILE A 204 35.58 -10.87 2.60
C ILE A 204 36.99 -11.45 2.86
N LYS A 205 37.74 -11.82 1.81
CA LYS A 205 39.06 -12.47 1.95
C LYS A 205 40.13 -11.57 2.58
N ASN A 206 40.01 -10.25 2.43
CA ASN A 206 41.00 -9.30 2.93
C ASN A 206 40.70 -8.80 4.36
N ILE A 207 39.63 -9.32 4.99
CA ILE A 207 39.16 -8.87 6.30
C ILE A 207 39.85 -9.67 7.41
N LYS A 208 40.47 -8.96 8.36
CA LYS A 208 41.06 -9.55 9.57
C LYS A 208 39.99 -9.76 10.64
N PHE A 209 39.32 -10.90 10.59
CA PHE A 209 38.24 -11.25 11.53
C PHE A 209 38.69 -11.32 12.99
N GLU A 210 39.94 -11.70 13.26
CA GLU A 210 40.48 -11.68 14.61
C GLU A 210 40.42 -10.27 15.23
N SER A 211 40.81 -9.25 14.47
CA SER A 211 40.75 -7.86 14.93
C SER A 211 39.31 -7.43 15.19
N ILE A 212 38.37 -7.82 14.32
CA ILE A 212 36.95 -7.49 14.48
C ILE A 212 36.37 -8.10 15.76
N CYS A 213 36.65 -9.38 16.03
CA CYS A 213 36.10 -10.07 17.20
C CYS A 213 36.71 -9.59 18.52
N LYS A 214 37.97 -9.12 18.53
CA LYS A 214 38.66 -8.60 19.72
C LYS A 214 38.31 -7.15 20.03
N ASN A 215 37.96 -6.35 19.02
CA ASN A 215 37.62 -4.94 19.21
C ASN A 215 36.14 -4.76 19.59
N PRO A 216 35.79 -3.65 20.25
CA PRO A 216 34.40 -3.24 20.44
C PRO A 216 33.68 -3.03 19.10
N HIS A 217 32.36 -3.08 19.13
CA HIS A 217 31.55 -2.74 17.96
C HIS A 217 31.82 -1.30 17.51
N PRO A 218 31.92 -0.97 16.21
CA PRO A 218 32.31 0.37 15.75
C PRO A 218 31.30 1.45 16.16
N GLN A 219 30.02 1.09 16.25
CA GLN A 219 28.93 1.94 16.73
C GLN A 219 28.67 1.79 18.25
N SER A 220 29.66 1.31 19.02
CA SER A 220 29.53 1.23 20.49
C SER A 220 29.67 2.60 21.15
N ILE A 221 29.14 2.70 22.37
CA ILE A 221 29.17 3.93 23.18
C ILE A 221 29.86 3.67 24.50
N GLU A 222 30.43 4.72 25.07
CA GLU A 222 30.91 4.71 26.46
C GLU A 222 29.71 4.74 27.42
N VAL A 223 29.67 3.78 28.35
CA VAL A 223 28.63 3.72 29.39
C VAL A 223 29.13 4.38 30.66
N THR A 224 28.62 5.58 30.95
CA THR A 224 29.03 6.37 32.13
C THR A 224 28.36 5.90 33.43
N ASP A 225 27.09 5.48 33.36
CA ASP A 225 26.33 4.93 34.49
C ASP A 225 25.84 3.50 34.17
N PRO A 226 26.53 2.47 34.70
CA PRO A 226 26.14 1.08 34.50
C PRO A 226 24.76 0.72 35.07
N GLN A 227 24.31 1.37 36.14
CA GLN A 227 23.02 1.03 36.75
C GLN A 227 21.87 1.64 35.95
N GLU A 228 21.99 2.90 35.52
CA GLU A 228 21.00 3.54 34.63
C GLU A 228 20.88 2.75 33.31
N ARG A 229 22.02 2.27 32.78
CA ARG A 229 22.07 1.41 31.61
C ARG A 229 21.23 0.13 31.80
N LEU A 230 21.40 -0.56 32.91
CA LEU A 230 20.66 -1.78 33.23
C LEU A 230 19.17 -1.53 33.46
N ASP A 231 18.81 -0.41 34.09
CA ASP A 231 17.41 -0.02 34.30
C ASP A 231 16.72 0.30 32.97
N LYS A 232 17.38 1.02 32.03
CA LYS A 232 16.86 1.24 30.67
C LYS A 232 16.67 -0.05 29.89
N MET A 233 17.62 -1.00 30.00
CA MET A 233 17.47 -2.32 29.38
C MET A 233 16.26 -3.09 29.94
N TYR A 234 16.07 -3.03 31.26
CA TYR A 234 14.93 -3.65 31.93
C TYR A 234 13.60 -3.03 31.45
N ASP A 235 13.52 -1.70 31.40
CA ASP A 235 12.34 -0.98 30.94
C ASP A 235 12.02 -1.25 29.47
N TYR A 236 13.02 -1.31 28.60
CA TYR A 236 12.85 -1.73 27.21
C TYR A 236 12.23 -3.13 27.14
N ARG A 237 12.78 -4.11 27.87
CA ARG A 237 12.24 -5.47 27.90
C ARG A 237 10.82 -5.54 28.45
N LYS A 238 10.50 -4.72 29.46
CA LYS A 238 9.16 -4.61 30.05
C LYS A 238 8.16 -4.00 29.06
N MET A 239 8.51 -2.88 28.43
CA MET A 239 7.71 -2.19 27.41
C MET A 239 7.45 -3.10 26.20
N GLN A 240 8.50 -3.77 25.73
CA GLN A 240 8.41 -4.76 24.67
C GLN A 240 7.83 -6.09 25.15
N ARG A 241 7.42 -6.25 26.42
CA ARG A 241 6.84 -7.49 26.97
C ARG A 241 7.67 -8.74 26.57
N PHE A 242 8.99 -8.65 26.68
CA PHE A 242 9.91 -9.78 26.53
C PHE A 242 10.17 -10.48 27.87
N MET A 243 9.78 -9.85 28.98
CA MET A 243 9.86 -10.44 30.30
C MET A 243 8.88 -11.60 30.45
N SER A 244 9.34 -12.68 31.08
CA SER A 244 8.46 -13.79 31.46
C SER A 244 7.42 -13.32 32.49
N LEU A 245 6.16 -13.70 32.27
CA LEU A 245 5.12 -13.41 33.25
C LEU A 245 5.42 -14.17 34.54
N LYS A 246 5.34 -13.46 35.68
CA LYS A 246 5.39 -14.13 36.99
C LYS A 246 4.32 -15.23 37.03
N PRO A 247 4.63 -16.40 37.63
CA PRO A 247 3.65 -17.47 37.84
C PRO A 247 2.32 -16.95 38.39
N TRP A 248 1.21 -17.57 37.99
CA TRP A 248 -0.14 -17.10 38.32
C TRP A 248 -0.34 -16.94 39.84
N TYR A 249 0.20 -17.83 40.66
CA TYR A 249 0.10 -17.74 42.11
C TYR A 249 0.81 -16.49 42.64
N ILE A 250 2.01 -16.15 42.15
CA ILE A 250 2.71 -14.91 42.53
C ILE A 250 1.87 -13.70 42.12
N ARG A 251 1.30 -13.71 40.91
CA ARG A 251 0.40 -12.61 40.46
C ARG A 251 -0.84 -12.48 41.34
N MET A 252 -1.43 -13.60 41.79
CA MET A 252 -2.55 -13.57 42.73
C MET A 252 -2.13 -13.09 44.13
N TRP A 253 -0.96 -13.53 44.63
CA TRP A 253 -0.40 -13.07 45.90
C TRP A 253 -0.08 -11.56 45.85
N SER A 254 0.46 -11.06 44.74
CA SER A 254 0.67 -9.63 44.52
C SER A 254 -0.62 -8.83 44.46
N TRP A 255 -1.69 -9.43 43.92
CA TRP A 255 -3.02 -8.81 43.89
C TRP A 255 -3.68 -8.79 45.27
N LEU A 256 -3.56 -9.87 46.07
CA LEU A 256 -4.09 -9.98 47.42
C LEU A 256 -3.28 -9.18 48.45
N PHE A 257 -1.98 -9.04 48.24
CA PHE A 257 -1.06 -8.37 49.16
C PHE A 257 -0.13 -7.38 48.42
N PRO A 258 -0.67 -6.27 47.88
CA PRO A 258 0.12 -5.31 47.10
C PRO A 258 1.33 -4.76 47.87
N TRP A 259 1.18 -4.54 49.18
CA TRP A 259 2.22 -3.99 50.06
C TRP A 259 3.41 -4.93 50.30
N LEU A 260 3.26 -6.24 50.05
CA LEU A 260 4.35 -7.23 50.15
C LEU A 260 5.17 -7.31 48.85
N THR A 261 4.66 -6.73 47.76
CA THR A 261 5.28 -6.75 46.43
C THR A 261 5.42 -5.35 45.85
N GLU A 262 5.91 -4.41 46.65
CA GLU A 262 6.46 -3.17 46.11
C GLU A 262 7.67 -3.51 45.23
N GLU A 263 7.46 -3.57 43.91
CA GLU A 263 8.56 -3.37 42.97
C GLU A 263 9.09 -1.97 43.26
N LYS A 264 10.28 -1.87 43.86
CA LYS A 264 10.99 -0.60 44.00
C LYS A 264 10.94 0.09 42.65
N GLU A 265 10.29 1.26 42.57
CA GLU A 265 10.37 2.11 41.38
C GLU A 265 11.85 2.34 41.10
N LYS A 266 12.36 1.66 40.07
CA LYS A 266 13.71 1.89 39.58
C LYS A 266 13.73 3.29 38.97
N SER A 267 14.71 4.06 39.42
CA SER A 267 14.97 5.49 39.23
C SER A 267 13.92 6.31 38.43
N LYS A 268 13.31 7.32 39.09
CA LYS A 268 12.59 8.38 38.38
C LYS A 268 13.57 9.10 37.45
N ALA A 269 13.31 9.06 36.14
CA ALA A 269 14.01 9.86 35.16
C ALA A 269 14.15 11.31 35.66
N ILE A 270 15.38 11.81 35.70
CA ILE A 270 15.65 13.17 36.14
C ILE A 270 14.88 14.10 35.18
N LYS A 271 13.88 14.84 35.69
CA LYS A 271 13.18 15.86 34.91
C LYS A 271 14.13 17.06 34.71
N GLU A 272 15.09 16.91 33.80
CA GLU A 272 16.02 17.96 33.44
C GLU A 272 15.33 18.95 32.50
N LYS A 273 15.30 20.22 32.89
CA LYS A 273 14.68 21.29 32.09
C LYS A 273 15.71 22.18 31.38
N GLN A 274 17.00 22.05 31.69
CA GLN A 274 18.04 22.92 31.15
C GLN A 274 18.72 22.25 29.94
N ILE A 275 18.43 22.80 28.76
CA ILE A 275 18.98 22.39 27.46
C ILE A 275 19.75 23.55 26.83
N VAL A 276 20.81 23.24 26.10
CA VAL A 276 21.62 24.18 25.32
C VAL A 276 21.51 23.82 23.84
N PRO A 277 21.18 24.77 22.94
CA PRO A 277 21.19 24.52 21.51
C PRO A 277 22.63 24.31 21.02
N LEU A 278 22.82 23.27 20.21
CA LEU A 278 24.09 22.98 19.51
C LEU A 278 23.99 23.31 18.01
N TYR A 279 22.82 23.07 17.42
CA TYR A 279 22.58 23.30 16.00
C TYR A 279 21.10 23.65 15.79
N GLU A 280 20.81 24.66 14.97
CA GLU A 280 19.45 25.10 14.74
C GLU A 280 19.24 25.50 13.28
N THR A 281 18.21 24.93 12.67
CA THR A 281 17.71 25.29 11.35
C THR A 281 16.18 25.30 11.39
N LYS A 282 15.54 25.84 10.35
CA LYS A 282 14.07 25.81 10.24
C LYS A 282 13.46 24.39 10.27
N LYS A 283 14.24 23.37 9.93
CA LYS A 283 13.77 21.98 9.84
C LYS A 283 14.27 21.09 10.97
N LEU A 284 15.43 21.37 11.55
CA LEU A 284 16.06 20.49 12.53
C LEU A 284 16.82 21.28 13.58
N GLU A 285 16.67 20.87 14.82
CA GLU A 285 17.27 21.44 16.01
C GLU A 285 17.96 20.32 16.81
N ILE A 286 19.19 20.56 17.25
CA ILE A 286 19.96 19.65 18.10
C ILE A 286 20.27 20.38 19.40
N PHE A 287 19.87 19.79 20.51
CA PHE A 287 20.11 20.31 21.85
C PHE A 287 20.92 19.33 22.68
N ARG A 288 21.63 19.85 23.68
CA ARG A 288 22.30 19.07 24.71
C ARG A 288 21.74 19.39 26.09
N PHE A 289 21.42 18.38 26.86
CA PHE A 289 21.07 18.54 28.28
C PHE A 289 22.32 18.89 29.11
N LEU A 290 22.22 19.87 30.01
CA LEU A 290 23.38 20.34 30.77
C LEU A 290 23.94 19.35 31.79
N LYS A 291 23.07 18.55 32.41
CA LYS A 291 23.44 17.64 33.50
C LYS A 291 23.71 16.22 32.99
N SER A 292 22.77 15.67 32.21
CA SER A 292 22.92 14.32 31.65
C SER A 292 23.79 14.25 30.39
N HIS A 293 24.12 15.38 29.76
CA HIS A 293 24.84 15.47 28.48
C HIS A 293 24.17 14.75 27.29
N GLN A 294 22.94 14.25 27.48
CA GLN A 294 22.14 13.64 26.41
C GLN A 294 21.87 14.64 25.29
N ILE A 295 21.75 14.13 24.08
CA ILE A 295 21.46 14.90 22.88
C ILE A 295 20.00 14.70 22.49
N LEU A 296 19.24 15.80 22.42
CA LEU A 296 17.87 15.81 21.91
C LEU A 296 17.91 16.32 20.48
N VAL A 297 17.52 15.48 19.52
CA VAL A 297 17.29 15.89 18.14
C VAL A 297 15.80 16.10 17.96
N ARG A 298 15.42 17.27 17.48
CA ARG A 298 14.05 17.64 17.14
C ARG A 298 14.01 18.02 15.66
N GLU A 299 13.16 17.36 14.89
CA GLU A 299 13.08 17.56 13.43
C GLU A 299 11.63 17.77 13.01
N LYS A 300 11.37 18.78 12.18
CA LYS A 300 10.05 19.09 11.63
C LYS A 300 9.61 17.92 10.76
N LYS A 301 8.44 17.35 11.07
CA LYS A 301 7.86 16.25 10.32
C LYS A 301 7.55 16.72 8.89
N PRO A 302 7.86 15.92 7.86
CA PRO A 302 7.62 16.33 6.49
C PRO A 302 6.12 16.45 6.20
N ASN A 303 5.79 17.25 5.19
CA ASN A 303 4.41 17.39 4.72
C ASN A 303 3.91 16.08 4.09
N ILE A 304 2.60 15.90 4.13
CA ILE A 304 1.94 14.78 3.46
C ILE A 304 2.09 14.96 1.94
N GLU A 305 2.76 14.01 1.30
CA GLU A 305 2.95 13.95 -0.16
C GLU A 305 2.25 12.72 -0.76
N ASN A 306 2.01 11.70 0.05
CA ASN A 306 1.52 10.40 -0.39
C ASN A 306 0.21 10.08 0.31
N ILE A 307 -0.78 9.57 -0.41
CA ILE A 307 -2.04 9.12 0.18
C ILE A 307 -2.36 7.68 -0.22
N VAL A 308 -2.85 6.91 0.74
CA VAL A 308 -3.22 5.50 0.58
C VAL A 308 -4.69 5.34 0.92
N PHE A 309 -5.48 4.83 -0.02
CA PHE A 309 -6.91 4.56 0.19
C PHE A 309 -7.18 3.07 0.35
N CYS A 310 -7.80 2.68 1.46
CA CYS A 310 -8.23 1.29 1.62
C CYS A 310 -9.44 0.95 0.74
N GLY A 311 -9.64 -0.34 0.47
CA GLY A 311 -10.87 -0.84 -0.14
C GLY A 311 -12.04 -0.84 0.85
N GLY A 312 -13.26 -0.86 0.32
CA GLY A 312 -14.50 -0.86 1.12
C GLY A 312 -15.79 -0.84 0.30
N GLY A 313 -15.73 -1.12 -1.01
CA GLY A 313 -16.90 -1.14 -1.91
C GLY A 313 -17.69 0.17 -1.84
N ALA A 314 -18.95 0.07 -1.41
CA ALA A 314 -19.88 1.18 -1.26
C ALA A 314 -19.40 2.28 -0.28
N LYS A 315 -18.47 1.98 0.63
CA LYS A 315 -17.89 2.96 1.58
C LYS A 315 -17.03 4.04 0.90
N ILE A 316 -16.77 3.93 -0.41
CA ILE A 316 -15.98 4.89 -1.20
C ILE A 316 -16.45 6.35 -1.07
N TYR A 317 -17.74 6.60 -0.80
CA TYR A 317 -18.26 7.95 -0.60
C TYR A 317 -17.61 8.67 0.60
N ALA A 318 -17.18 7.95 1.62
CA ALA A 318 -16.41 8.56 2.72
C ALA A 318 -15.03 9.04 2.26
N HIS A 319 -14.36 8.36 1.32
CA HIS A 319 -13.11 8.85 0.72
C HIS A 319 -13.31 10.17 -0.04
N VAL A 320 -14.48 10.38 -0.66
CA VAL A 320 -14.83 11.66 -1.31
C VAL A 320 -14.82 12.80 -0.29
N GLY A 321 -15.38 12.57 0.90
CA GLY A 321 -15.32 13.50 2.03
C GLY A 321 -13.90 13.88 2.42
N VAL A 322 -12.99 12.90 2.48
CA VAL A 322 -11.56 13.14 2.76
C VAL A 322 -10.95 14.04 1.70
N CYS A 323 -11.17 13.74 0.41
CA CYS A 323 -10.63 14.54 -0.69
C CYS A 323 -11.14 15.99 -0.63
N LYS A 324 -12.43 16.20 -0.37
CA LYS A 324 -13.01 17.55 -0.19
C LYS A 324 -12.34 18.32 0.95
N ALA A 325 -12.12 17.68 2.10
CA ALA A 325 -11.47 18.31 3.23
C ALA A 325 -10.01 18.68 2.92
N LEU A 326 -9.25 17.80 2.27
CA LEU A 326 -7.88 18.05 1.85
C LEU A 326 -7.79 19.16 0.79
N ASN A 327 -8.67 19.17 -0.22
CA ASN A 327 -8.73 20.23 -1.23
C ASN A 327 -9.02 21.59 -0.58
N LYS A 328 -9.98 21.65 0.35
CA LYS A 328 -10.28 22.87 1.10
C LYS A 328 -9.12 23.34 1.98
N ALA A 329 -8.36 22.39 2.52
CA ALA A 329 -7.15 22.66 3.28
C ALA A 329 -5.93 23.02 2.42
N LYS A 330 -6.06 23.03 1.08
CA LYS A 330 -4.97 23.22 0.11
C LYS A 330 -3.82 22.20 0.26
N ILE A 331 -4.15 20.99 0.72
CA ILE A 331 -3.22 19.87 0.81
C ILE A 331 -3.44 19.00 -0.42
N PHE A 332 -2.44 18.95 -1.31
CA PHE A 332 -2.51 18.21 -2.57
C PHE A 332 -1.42 17.14 -2.61
N PRO A 333 -1.74 15.89 -2.21
CA PRO A 333 -0.82 14.77 -2.37
C PRO A 333 -0.46 14.57 -3.85
N GLU A 334 0.72 14.03 -4.12
CA GLU A 334 1.23 13.79 -5.47
C GLU A 334 1.32 12.30 -5.80
N LYS A 335 1.41 11.43 -4.78
CA LYS A 335 1.50 9.98 -4.96
C LYS A 335 0.30 9.30 -4.34
N PHE A 336 -0.29 8.37 -5.06
CA PHE A 336 -1.54 7.74 -4.70
C PHE A 336 -1.41 6.22 -4.75
N ALA A 337 -1.87 5.54 -3.71
CA ALA A 337 -1.99 4.08 -3.71
C ALA A 337 -3.40 3.68 -3.29
N GLY A 338 -3.92 2.60 -3.88
CA GLY A 338 -5.25 2.13 -3.54
C GLY A 338 -5.50 0.67 -3.88
N SER A 339 -6.46 0.09 -3.17
CA SER A 339 -6.92 -1.28 -3.34
C SER A 339 -8.44 -1.29 -3.47
N SER A 340 -9.00 -2.08 -4.39
CA SER A 340 -10.44 -2.15 -4.64
C SER A 340 -11.08 -0.78 -4.92
N ALA A 341 -12.17 -0.43 -4.23
CA ALA A 341 -12.75 0.91 -4.28
C ALA A 341 -11.75 2.04 -3.97
N GLY A 342 -10.73 1.78 -3.15
CA GLY A 342 -9.63 2.71 -2.91
C GLY A 342 -8.75 2.94 -4.14
N ALA A 343 -8.59 1.96 -5.04
CA ALA A 343 -7.87 2.14 -6.30
C ALA A 343 -8.61 3.08 -7.27
N ILE A 344 -9.94 3.03 -7.27
CA ILE A 344 -10.77 3.98 -8.02
C ILE A 344 -10.54 5.39 -7.49
N MET A 345 -10.58 5.58 -6.17
CA MET A 345 -10.31 6.88 -5.54
C MET A 345 -8.89 7.37 -5.84
N ALA A 346 -7.89 6.50 -5.70
CA ALA A 346 -6.49 6.79 -5.99
C ALA A 346 -6.31 7.26 -7.44
N LEU A 347 -6.96 6.59 -8.41
CA LEU A 347 -6.95 7.01 -9.81
C LEU A 347 -7.56 8.40 -10.00
N MET A 348 -8.72 8.68 -9.41
CA MET A 348 -9.37 9.99 -9.57
C MET A 348 -8.48 11.11 -9.01
N CYS A 349 -7.95 10.95 -7.80
CA CYS A 349 -7.03 11.93 -7.23
C CYS A 349 -5.73 12.05 -8.04
N TYR A 350 -5.19 10.93 -8.54
CA TYR A 350 -4.01 10.92 -9.41
C TYR A 350 -4.24 11.68 -10.72
N LEU A 351 -5.45 11.67 -11.29
CA LEU A 351 -5.79 12.46 -12.48
C LEU A 351 -6.06 13.95 -12.18
N GLY A 352 -5.98 14.37 -10.91
CA GLY A 352 -6.23 15.74 -10.49
C GLY A 352 -7.71 16.09 -10.35
N TYR A 353 -8.58 15.11 -10.11
CA TYR A 353 -9.98 15.40 -9.78
C TYR A 353 -10.13 15.99 -8.38
N THR A 354 -10.97 17.02 -8.23
CA THR A 354 -11.35 17.54 -6.91
C THR A 354 -12.43 16.68 -6.27
N GLY A 355 -12.56 16.71 -4.95
CA GLY A 355 -13.62 15.97 -4.24
C GLY A 355 -15.04 16.33 -4.71
N ASP A 356 -15.27 17.56 -5.16
CA ASP A 356 -16.55 17.98 -5.76
C ASP A 356 -16.77 17.38 -7.15
N GLU A 357 -15.72 17.36 -7.99
CA GLU A 357 -15.79 16.70 -9.31
C GLU A 357 -16.02 15.19 -9.17
N ILE A 358 -15.38 14.54 -8.18
CA ILE A 358 -15.56 13.11 -7.91
C ILE A 358 -16.99 12.82 -7.44
N GLU A 359 -17.53 13.63 -6.53
CA GLU A 359 -18.92 13.48 -6.10
C GLU A 359 -19.88 13.59 -7.29
N GLU A 360 -19.67 14.59 -8.15
CA GLU A 360 -20.52 14.81 -9.31
C GLU A 360 -20.43 13.66 -10.32
N LEU A 361 -19.22 13.14 -10.56
CA LEU A 361 -18.99 11.96 -11.37
C LEU A 361 -19.75 10.75 -10.81
N PHE A 362 -19.68 10.53 -9.49
CA PHE A 362 -20.36 9.41 -8.82
C PHE A 362 -21.88 9.53 -8.79
N LYS A 363 -22.45 10.75 -8.74
CA LYS A 363 -23.91 10.94 -8.88
C LYS A 363 -24.44 10.44 -10.22
N HIS A 364 -23.64 10.61 -11.28
CA HIS A 364 -24.01 10.24 -12.65
C HIS A 364 -23.84 8.75 -12.93
N PHE A 365 -22.91 8.08 -12.24
CA PHE A 365 -22.79 6.63 -12.23
C PHE A 365 -23.89 5.99 -11.38
N LYS A 366 -25.15 6.01 -11.86
CA LYS A 366 -26.24 5.28 -11.18
C LYS A 366 -25.87 3.79 -11.03
N HIS A 367 -26.25 3.20 -9.89
CA HIS A 367 -25.91 1.82 -9.50
C HIS A 367 -26.33 0.74 -10.52
N GLU A 368 -27.42 0.96 -11.26
CA GLU A 368 -27.95 0.05 -12.30
C GLU A 368 -26.96 -0.20 -13.46
N HIS A 369 -25.94 0.65 -13.62
CA HIS A 369 -24.99 0.56 -14.71
C HIS A 369 -23.79 -0.33 -14.41
N LEU A 370 -23.47 -0.59 -13.13
CA LEU A 370 -22.19 -1.16 -12.75
C LEU A 370 -22.22 -2.68 -12.52
N VAL A 371 -23.39 -3.29 -12.34
CA VAL A 371 -23.53 -4.73 -12.03
C VAL A 371 -24.60 -5.35 -12.93
N HIS A 372 -24.21 -6.29 -13.79
CA HIS A 372 -25.12 -7.16 -14.56
C HIS A 372 -25.13 -8.53 -13.91
N PHE A 373 -26.29 -9.13 -13.63
CA PHE A 373 -26.34 -10.44 -12.98
C PHE A 373 -26.54 -11.54 -14.04
N ASP A 374 -25.47 -12.26 -14.41
CA ASP A 374 -25.54 -13.52 -15.17
C ASP A 374 -24.78 -14.63 -14.42
N ILE A 375 -25.54 -15.54 -13.79
CA ILE A 375 -25.01 -16.62 -12.96
C ILE A 375 -24.37 -17.69 -13.87
N ASN A 376 -23.05 -17.85 -13.77
CA ASN A 376 -22.32 -19.06 -14.17
C ASN A 376 -21.38 -19.46 -13.02
N LEU A 377 -20.91 -20.71 -12.98
CA LEU A 377 -20.15 -21.30 -11.86
C LEU A 377 -18.88 -20.52 -11.39
N ASN A 378 -18.45 -19.45 -12.09
CA ASN A 378 -17.24 -18.66 -11.79
C ASN A 378 -17.50 -17.17 -11.44
N GLY A 379 -18.74 -16.73 -11.22
CA GLY A 379 -19.07 -15.35 -10.80
C GLY A 379 -20.42 -14.83 -11.29
N ILE A 380 -20.87 -13.70 -10.72
CA ILE A 380 -22.24 -13.18 -10.89
C ILE A 380 -22.35 -12.05 -11.93
N SER A 381 -21.28 -11.28 -12.21
CA SER A 381 -21.30 -10.13 -13.16
C SER A 381 -20.04 -10.03 -14.04
N GLU A 382 -20.20 -9.46 -15.24
CA GLU A 382 -19.09 -9.01 -16.09
C GLU A 382 -18.59 -7.62 -15.64
N ALA A 383 -17.28 -7.46 -15.45
CA ALA A 383 -16.66 -6.19 -15.00
C ALA A 383 -16.54 -5.13 -16.12
N HIS A 384 -17.25 -5.31 -17.24
CA HIS A 384 -17.11 -4.50 -18.43
C HIS A 384 -17.61 -3.07 -18.22
N SER A 385 -18.75 -2.91 -17.55
CA SER A 385 -19.35 -1.60 -17.29
C SER A 385 -18.50 -0.74 -16.36
N LEU A 386 -17.87 -1.35 -15.34
CA LEU A 386 -16.90 -0.68 -14.48
C LEU A 386 -15.70 -0.20 -15.30
N LYS A 387 -15.18 -1.03 -16.22
CA LYS A 387 -14.10 -0.63 -17.11
C LYS A 387 -14.49 0.57 -17.98
N THR A 388 -15.66 0.55 -18.59
CA THR A 388 -16.16 1.64 -19.44
C THR A 388 -16.32 2.94 -18.63
N ALA A 389 -16.79 2.86 -17.39
CA ALA A 389 -16.87 4.00 -16.47
C ALA A 389 -15.48 4.60 -16.17
N LEU A 390 -14.48 3.74 -15.90
CA LEU A 390 -13.10 4.17 -15.67
C LEU A 390 -12.47 4.78 -16.93
N ASP A 391 -12.69 4.16 -18.11
CA ASP A 391 -12.24 4.68 -19.40
C ASP A 391 -12.83 6.07 -19.66
N PHE A 392 -14.12 6.27 -19.37
CA PHE A 392 -14.78 7.57 -19.49
C PHE A 392 -14.17 8.61 -18.55
N ALA A 393 -13.97 8.29 -17.26
CA ALA A 393 -13.37 9.22 -16.31
C ALA A 393 -11.96 9.65 -16.74
N ILE A 394 -11.11 8.70 -17.14
CA ILE A 394 -9.76 9.01 -17.66
C ILE A 394 -9.86 9.91 -18.89
N THR A 395 -10.67 9.52 -19.88
CA THR A 395 -10.82 10.23 -21.16
C THR A 395 -11.37 11.64 -20.95
N TYR A 396 -12.33 11.81 -20.03
CA TYR A 396 -12.94 13.10 -19.72
C TYR A 396 -11.92 14.08 -19.16
N LYS A 397 -11.15 13.68 -18.13
CA LYS A 397 -10.12 14.55 -17.54
C LYS A 397 -8.97 14.83 -18.51
N LEU A 398 -8.55 13.82 -19.27
CA LEU A 398 -7.55 14.01 -20.31
C LEU A 398 -8.01 15.01 -21.37
N ASN A 399 -9.27 14.93 -21.83
CA ASN A 399 -9.79 15.88 -22.81
C ASN A 399 -9.79 17.33 -22.28
N GLN A 400 -10.07 17.54 -20.99
CA GLN A 400 -9.94 18.85 -20.36
C GLN A 400 -8.49 19.35 -20.38
N ILE A 401 -7.53 18.51 -19.96
CA ILE A 401 -6.10 18.84 -19.95
C ILE A 401 -5.61 19.14 -21.37
N ILE A 402 -5.92 18.27 -22.32
CA ILE A 402 -5.46 18.36 -23.71
C ILE A 402 -6.01 19.63 -24.38
N THR A 403 -7.27 19.98 -24.10
CA THR A 403 -7.89 21.23 -24.57
C THR A 403 -7.22 22.45 -23.94
N GLN A 404 -6.97 22.41 -22.63
CA GLN A 404 -6.32 23.50 -21.89
C GLN A 404 -4.88 23.76 -22.38
N TYR A 405 -4.12 22.70 -22.65
CA TYR A 405 -2.71 22.78 -23.04
C TYR A 405 -2.48 22.71 -24.57
N GLN A 406 -3.54 22.59 -25.37
CA GLN A 406 -3.51 22.55 -26.84
C GLN A 406 -2.58 21.47 -27.43
N ILE A 407 -2.53 20.28 -26.80
CA ILE A 407 -1.75 19.14 -27.27
C ILE A 407 -2.62 18.14 -28.07
N PRO A 408 -2.07 17.21 -28.85
CA PRO A 408 -2.86 16.16 -29.48
C PRO A 408 -3.34 15.12 -28.47
N TYR A 409 -4.54 14.57 -28.70
CA TYR A 409 -5.08 13.48 -27.88
C TYR A 409 -4.29 12.18 -28.11
N PRO A 410 -3.92 11.43 -27.06
CA PRO A 410 -3.12 10.21 -27.19
C PRO A 410 -3.83 9.14 -28.01
N GLU A 411 -3.08 8.42 -28.84
CA GLU A 411 -3.59 7.31 -29.63
C GLU A 411 -3.50 5.97 -28.86
N GLY A 412 -4.48 5.08 -29.07
CA GLY A 412 -4.48 3.76 -28.46
C GLY A 412 -4.98 3.73 -27.01
N LYS A 413 -4.50 2.75 -26.24
CA LYS A 413 -4.90 2.55 -24.84
C LYS A 413 -4.20 3.56 -23.94
N ILE A 414 -4.91 4.06 -22.93
CA ILE A 414 -4.30 4.92 -21.92
C ILE A 414 -3.56 4.07 -20.87
N THR A 415 -2.24 4.05 -20.98
CA THR A 415 -1.33 3.31 -20.08
C THR A 415 -0.68 4.24 -19.04
N PHE A 416 -0.01 3.66 -18.04
CA PHE A 416 0.77 4.44 -17.07
C PHE A 416 1.82 5.33 -17.76
N ALA A 417 2.52 4.80 -18.76
CA ALA A 417 3.48 5.56 -19.57
C ALA A 417 2.82 6.68 -20.39
N THR A 418 1.58 6.47 -20.86
CA THR A 418 0.83 7.51 -21.59
C THR A 418 0.52 8.70 -20.69
N LEU A 419 0.05 8.44 -19.46
CA LEU A 419 -0.24 9.49 -18.48
C LEU A 419 1.03 10.22 -18.02
N GLU A 420 2.14 9.50 -17.85
CA GLU A 420 3.44 10.10 -17.55
C GLU A 420 3.92 11.03 -18.67
N MET A 421 3.81 10.60 -19.93
CA MET A 421 4.16 11.44 -21.08
C MET A 421 3.34 12.74 -21.10
N ILE A 422 2.03 12.68 -20.81
CA ILE A 422 1.17 13.86 -20.75
C ILE A 422 1.59 14.78 -19.60
N ARG A 423 1.87 14.22 -18.41
CA ARG A 423 2.36 14.96 -17.25
C ARG A 423 3.67 15.69 -17.53
N GLN A 424 4.62 15.05 -18.21
CA GLN A 424 5.90 15.65 -18.60
C GLN A 424 5.72 16.78 -19.61
N LYS A 425 4.81 16.63 -20.58
CA LYS A 425 4.50 17.67 -21.57
C LYS A 425 3.71 18.86 -20.98
N CYS A 426 2.90 18.61 -19.95
CA CYS A 426 2.02 19.59 -19.33
C CYS A 426 2.33 19.70 -17.82
N PRO A 427 3.46 20.31 -17.42
CA PRO A 427 3.79 20.47 -16.01
C PRO A 427 2.71 21.31 -15.32
N GLY A 428 2.15 20.80 -14.22
CA GLY A 428 1.05 21.45 -13.49
C GLY A 428 -0.36 21.14 -14.02
N CYS A 429 -0.53 20.14 -14.90
CA CYS A 429 -1.85 19.69 -15.35
C CYS A 429 -2.72 19.00 -14.28
N GLY A 430 -2.21 18.84 -13.06
CA GLY A 430 -2.88 18.18 -11.94
C GLY A 430 -2.67 16.66 -11.88
N ILE A 431 -2.05 16.04 -12.89
CA ILE A 431 -1.70 14.62 -12.83
C ILE A 431 -0.59 14.39 -11.79
N GLY A 432 -0.82 13.49 -10.85
CA GLY A 432 0.11 13.10 -9.80
C GLY A 432 1.41 12.47 -10.32
N LYS A 433 2.41 12.37 -9.44
CA LYS A 433 3.72 11.77 -9.73
C LYS A 433 3.66 10.25 -9.84
N GLU A 434 2.79 9.60 -9.06
CA GLU A 434 2.74 8.14 -8.99
C GLU A 434 1.34 7.62 -8.64
N LEU A 435 0.95 6.53 -9.30
CA LEU A 435 -0.25 5.75 -9.00
C LEU A 435 0.16 4.28 -8.79
N VAL A 436 -0.21 3.71 -7.65
CA VAL A 436 0.00 2.31 -7.32
C VAL A 436 -1.35 1.62 -7.08
N VAL A 437 -1.60 0.55 -7.82
CA VAL A 437 -2.85 -0.22 -7.76
C VAL A 437 -2.53 -1.66 -7.44
N THR A 438 -3.23 -2.27 -6.47
CA THR A 438 -2.99 -3.66 -6.07
C THR A 438 -3.99 -4.63 -6.69
N ALA A 439 -3.55 -5.85 -6.97
CA ALA A 439 -4.39 -6.99 -7.33
C ALA A 439 -3.89 -8.26 -6.63
N THR A 440 -4.77 -9.24 -6.46
CA THR A 440 -4.44 -10.53 -5.86
C THR A 440 -4.19 -11.56 -6.95
N ASN A 441 -2.98 -12.13 -7.02
CA ASN A 441 -2.70 -13.28 -7.87
C ASN A 441 -3.21 -14.55 -7.17
N LYS A 442 -4.23 -15.18 -7.75
CA LYS A 442 -4.94 -16.31 -7.14
C LYS A 442 -4.06 -17.56 -7.06
N ARG A 443 -3.21 -17.80 -8.07
CA ARG A 443 -2.37 -18.99 -8.16
C ARG A 443 -1.18 -18.90 -7.19
N GLN A 444 -0.56 -17.73 -7.11
CA GLN A 444 0.63 -17.51 -6.28
C GLN A 444 0.29 -17.14 -4.84
N GLY A 445 -0.94 -16.72 -4.55
CA GLY A 445 -1.32 -16.22 -3.23
C GLY A 445 -0.56 -14.94 -2.84
N SER A 446 -0.21 -14.12 -3.85
CA SER A 446 0.63 -12.92 -3.70
C SER A 446 -0.08 -11.66 -4.19
N THR A 447 0.32 -10.49 -3.68
CA THR A 447 -0.17 -9.21 -4.17
C THR A 447 0.67 -8.75 -5.36
N ARG A 448 0.04 -8.56 -6.52
CA ARG A 448 0.62 -7.88 -7.69
C ARG A 448 0.36 -6.39 -7.59
N TYR A 449 1.34 -5.58 -7.94
CA TYR A 449 1.24 -4.12 -7.93
C TYR A 449 1.43 -3.58 -9.34
N PHE A 450 0.50 -2.75 -9.78
CA PHE A 450 0.60 -1.99 -11.02
C PHE A 450 1.03 -0.56 -10.72
N SER A 451 2.06 -0.09 -11.39
CA SER A 451 2.55 1.29 -11.33
C SER A 451 3.32 1.62 -12.59
N LEU A 452 3.73 2.89 -12.75
CA LEU A 452 4.61 3.31 -13.85
C LEU A 452 5.91 2.49 -13.89
N VAL A 453 6.52 2.24 -12.73
CA VAL A 453 7.79 1.51 -12.61
C VAL A 453 7.62 0.02 -12.95
N ARG A 454 6.53 -0.61 -12.48
CA ARG A 454 6.34 -2.06 -12.59
C ARG A 454 5.60 -2.49 -13.86
N SER A 455 4.76 -1.63 -14.42
CA SER A 455 3.85 -1.98 -15.52
C SER A 455 3.55 -0.77 -16.43
N PRO A 456 4.57 -0.13 -17.03
CA PRO A 456 4.42 1.13 -17.77
C PRO A 456 3.44 1.05 -18.94
N HIS A 457 3.41 -0.07 -19.65
CA HIS A 457 2.57 -0.28 -20.83
C HIS A 457 1.22 -0.95 -20.52
N PHE A 458 0.91 -1.19 -19.24
CA PHE A 458 -0.37 -1.74 -18.85
C PHE A 458 -1.46 -0.66 -18.83
N GLU A 459 -2.67 -1.01 -19.26
CA GLU A 459 -3.80 -0.09 -19.32
C GLU A 459 -4.30 0.27 -17.91
N VAL A 460 -4.39 1.56 -17.60
CA VAL A 460 -4.66 2.03 -16.23
C VAL A 460 -6.07 1.65 -15.77
N SER A 461 -7.07 1.81 -16.65
CA SER A 461 -8.45 1.41 -16.34
C SER A 461 -8.59 -0.09 -16.12
N GLU A 462 -7.79 -0.91 -16.84
CA GLU A 462 -7.77 -2.35 -16.67
C GLU A 462 -7.18 -2.73 -15.30
N ALA A 463 -6.07 -2.11 -14.89
CA ALA A 463 -5.47 -2.35 -13.57
C ALA A 463 -6.43 -2.02 -12.43
N VAL A 464 -7.10 -0.86 -12.50
CA VAL A 464 -8.08 -0.44 -11.48
C VAL A 464 -9.33 -1.33 -11.48
N LYS A 465 -9.82 -1.73 -12.66
CA LYS A 465 -10.92 -2.69 -12.79
C LYS A 465 -10.58 -4.02 -12.11
N ILE A 466 -9.39 -4.58 -12.38
CA ILE A 466 -8.92 -5.82 -11.74
C ILE A 466 -8.87 -5.65 -10.22
N SER A 467 -8.31 -4.52 -9.75
CA SER A 467 -8.22 -4.22 -8.33
C SER A 467 -9.58 -4.20 -7.64
N ALA A 468 -10.63 -3.76 -8.32
CA ALA A 468 -12.01 -3.65 -7.83
C ALA A 468 -12.92 -4.84 -8.20
N SER A 469 -12.37 -5.90 -8.79
CA SER A 469 -13.14 -7.09 -9.23
C SER A 469 -13.25 -8.12 -8.10
N PHE A 470 -14.11 -7.85 -7.11
CA PHE A 470 -14.33 -8.72 -5.96
C PHE A 470 -14.83 -10.13 -6.37
N PRO A 471 -14.18 -11.25 -5.96
CA PRO A 471 -14.42 -12.59 -6.51
C PRO A 471 -15.87 -13.12 -6.44
N ILE A 472 -16.64 -12.68 -5.44
CA ILE A 472 -18.05 -13.10 -5.30
C ILE A 472 -18.93 -12.42 -6.37
N VAL A 473 -18.53 -11.24 -6.83
CA VAL A 473 -19.34 -10.36 -7.68
C VAL A 473 -18.85 -10.37 -9.12
N TYR A 474 -17.53 -10.35 -9.32
CA TYR A 474 -16.91 -10.27 -10.63
C TYR A 474 -16.02 -11.49 -10.89
N ARG A 475 -15.94 -11.89 -12.16
CA ARG A 475 -15.04 -12.95 -12.60
C ARG A 475 -13.58 -12.51 -12.48
N SER A 476 -12.70 -13.46 -12.14
CA SER A 476 -11.26 -13.28 -12.19
C SER A 476 -10.80 -12.84 -13.58
N THR A 477 -9.84 -11.93 -13.64
CA THR A 477 -9.24 -11.48 -14.90
C THR A 477 -7.93 -12.22 -15.13
N LEU A 478 -7.72 -12.75 -16.34
CA LEU A 478 -6.48 -13.37 -16.72
C LEU A 478 -5.46 -12.32 -17.15
N ILE A 479 -4.28 -12.34 -16.54
CA ILE A 479 -3.13 -11.51 -16.90
C ILE A 479 -1.94 -12.45 -17.07
N ASP A 480 -1.32 -12.46 -18.24
CA ASP A 480 -0.18 -13.33 -18.55
C ASP A 480 -0.46 -14.83 -18.27
N GLY A 481 -1.71 -15.26 -18.47
CA GLY A 481 -2.16 -16.64 -18.19
C GLY A 481 -2.46 -16.95 -16.72
N GLU A 482 -2.31 -15.98 -15.82
CA GLU A 482 -2.58 -16.15 -14.38
C GLU A 482 -3.87 -15.42 -13.97
N GLU A 483 -4.68 -16.06 -13.11
CA GLU A 483 -5.92 -15.48 -12.59
C GLU A 483 -5.65 -14.43 -11.52
N HIS A 484 -6.20 -13.24 -11.73
CA HIS A 484 -6.12 -12.12 -10.82
C HIS A 484 -7.51 -11.68 -10.34
N ASN A 485 -7.57 -11.29 -9.07
CA ASN A 485 -8.76 -10.86 -8.35
C ASN A 485 -8.53 -9.51 -7.66
N ASP A 486 -9.58 -9.01 -7.01
CA ASP A 486 -9.56 -7.80 -6.18
C ASP A 486 -8.34 -7.74 -5.25
N GLY A 487 -7.68 -6.58 -5.24
CA GLY A 487 -6.47 -6.34 -4.44
C GLY A 487 -6.75 -6.39 -2.94
N GLY A 488 -7.98 -6.08 -2.53
CA GLY A 488 -8.41 -6.03 -1.15
C GLY A 488 -8.54 -7.39 -0.49
N VAL A 489 -8.47 -8.48 -1.27
CA VAL A 489 -8.45 -9.85 -0.75
C VAL A 489 -7.19 -10.12 0.07
N LEU A 490 -5.99 -9.78 -0.46
CA LEU A 490 -4.72 -9.95 0.26
C LEU A 490 -4.20 -8.67 0.89
N ASN A 491 -4.43 -7.54 0.24
CA ASN A 491 -3.85 -6.26 0.61
C ASN A 491 -4.85 -5.12 0.45
N ASN A 492 -5.74 -4.99 1.43
CA ASN A 492 -6.74 -3.93 1.45
C ASN A 492 -6.14 -2.56 1.80
N PHE A 493 -4.91 -2.51 2.31
CA PHE A 493 -4.26 -1.31 2.78
C PHE A 493 -2.78 -1.24 2.35
N PRO A 494 -2.50 -0.81 1.10
CA PRO A 494 -1.18 -0.93 0.47
C PRO A 494 -0.22 0.19 0.89
N THR A 495 0.00 0.37 2.19
CA THR A 495 0.89 1.39 2.75
C THR A 495 2.37 1.20 2.38
N GLU A 496 2.78 -0.04 2.14
CA GLU A 496 4.10 -0.47 1.67
C GLU A 496 4.39 -0.06 0.22
N ALA A 497 3.41 0.53 -0.48
CA ALA A 497 3.66 1.17 -1.77
C ALA A 497 4.68 2.32 -1.66
N PHE A 498 4.82 2.93 -0.49
CA PHE A 498 5.70 4.06 -0.24
C PHE A 498 6.69 3.76 0.90
N PHE A 499 7.96 3.55 0.55
CA PHE A 499 9.07 3.33 1.48
C PHE A 499 9.64 4.66 2.00
N ASP A 500 10.34 4.62 3.14
CA ASP A 500 11.05 5.81 3.64
C ASP A 500 12.02 6.34 2.56
N ASP A 501 11.89 7.62 2.22
CA ASP A 501 12.75 8.26 1.22
C ASP A 501 14.05 8.78 1.81
N HIS A 502 14.24 8.59 3.12
CA HIS A 502 15.39 9.04 3.89
C HIS A 502 15.64 10.54 3.78
N SER A 503 14.59 11.33 3.51
CA SER A 503 14.69 12.80 3.43
C SER A 503 14.84 13.48 4.80
N THR A 504 14.61 12.75 5.89
CA THR A 504 14.78 13.18 7.27
C THR A 504 15.91 12.42 7.96
N LEU A 505 16.55 13.05 8.95
CA LEU A 505 17.53 12.39 9.81
C LEU A 505 16.84 11.34 10.69
N LEU A 506 15.75 11.70 11.35
CA LEU A 506 14.95 10.81 12.18
C LEU A 506 14.06 9.91 11.32
N GLU A 507 13.80 8.68 11.77
CA GLU A 507 12.82 7.75 11.15
C GLU A 507 11.64 7.54 12.09
N SER A 508 10.53 7.09 11.53
CA SER A 508 9.49 6.45 12.32
C SER A 508 10.04 5.23 13.07
N GLU A 509 9.53 4.99 14.28
CA GLU A 509 9.81 3.80 15.10
C GLU A 509 9.65 2.49 14.29
N TYR A 510 8.69 2.46 13.37
CA TYR A 510 8.39 1.28 12.55
C TYR A 510 8.97 1.34 11.12
N GLY A 511 9.78 2.36 10.80
CA GLY A 511 10.44 2.49 9.50
C GLY A 511 9.51 2.84 8.33
N ASN A 512 8.28 3.28 8.62
CA ASN A 512 7.34 3.70 7.60
C ASN A 512 7.62 5.12 7.09
N ASN A 513 7.22 5.39 5.85
CA ASN A 513 7.36 6.70 5.23
C ASN A 513 6.51 7.75 5.96
N LEU A 514 7.15 8.82 6.44
CA LEU A 514 6.54 9.89 7.25
C LEU A 514 5.62 10.83 6.46
N LYS A 515 5.69 10.80 5.13
CA LYS A 515 4.89 11.62 4.20
C LYS A 515 3.58 10.96 3.77
N VAL A 516 3.31 9.75 4.25
CA VAL A 516 2.09 9.01 3.94
C VAL A 516 0.94 9.43 4.85
N LEU A 517 -0.23 9.66 4.25
CA LEU A 517 -1.52 9.72 4.91
C LEU A 517 -2.36 8.52 4.46
N ALA A 518 -2.84 7.73 5.41
CA ALA A 518 -3.48 6.47 5.15
C ALA A 518 -4.95 6.50 5.57
N VAL A 519 -5.86 6.35 4.63
CA VAL A 519 -7.31 6.49 4.84
C VAL A 519 -7.94 5.11 4.95
N LYS A 520 -8.60 4.85 6.08
CA LYS A 520 -9.28 3.59 6.37
C LYS A 520 -10.67 3.80 6.93
N PHE A 521 -11.54 2.82 6.72
CA PHE A 521 -12.84 2.74 7.40
C PHE A 521 -12.71 2.09 8.78
N ASP A 522 -13.47 2.60 9.75
CA ASP A 522 -13.77 1.87 10.98
C ASP A 522 -14.81 0.79 10.64
N ASP A 523 -14.45 -0.46 10.89
CA ASP A 523 -15.33 -1.60 10.67
C ASP A 523 -16.19 -1.91 11.93
N GLY A 524 -16.12 -1.06 12.96
CA GLY A 524 -17.11 -0.97 14.03
C GLY A 524 -17.54 -2.32 14.68
N PRO A 525 -18.85 -2.55 14.91
CA PRO A 525 -19.39 -3.78 15.50
C PRO A 525 -19.39 -4.98 14.53
N GLU A 526 -19.37 -4.76 13.19
CA GLU A 526 -19.21 -5.83 12.20
C GLU A 526 -17.93 -6.61 12.50
N ARG A 527 -16.84 -5.91 12.81
CA ARG A 527 -15.56 -6.51 13.18
C ARG A 527 -15.59 -7.19 14.55
N LYS A 528 -16.28 -6.63 15.56
CA LYS A 528 -16.41 -7.31 16.88
C LYS A 528 -17.26 -8.58 16.82
N ALA A 529 -18.27 -8.64 15.96
CA ALA A 529 -19.10 -9.82 15.76
C ALA A 529 -18.41 -10.87 14.88
N ILE A 530 -17.76 -10.43 13.80
CA ILE A 530 -16.99 -11.29 12.90
C ILE A 530 -15.70 -11.77 13.56
N ASP A 531 -14.90 -10.96 14.24
CA ASP A 531 -13.67 -11.41 14.92
C ASP A 531 -14.00 -12.43 16.02
N ARG A 532 -15.06 -12.22 16.82
CA ARG A 532 -15.37 -13.10 17.94
C ARG A 532 -15.95 -14.47 17.51
N VAL A 533 -16.67 -14.51 16.39
CA VAL A 533 -17.27 -15.73 15.83
C VAL A 533 -16.34 -16.38 14.81
N MET A 534 -15.68 -15.60 13.95
CA MET A 534 -14.92 -16.08 12.80
C MET A 534 -13.41 -16.24 13.04
N ASP A 535 -12.73 -15.53 13.96
CA ASP A 535 -11.31 -15.87 14.22
C ASP A 535 -11.19 -17.31 14.75
N LYS A 536 -12.15 -17.72 15.60
CA LYS A 536 -12.18 -19.05 16.18
C LYS A 536 -12.75 -20.10 15.22
N VAL A 537 -13.80 -19.75 14.47
CA VAL A 537 -14.41 -20.67 13.50
C VAL A 537 -13.61 -20.77 12.19
N TYR A 538 -13.08 -19.72 11.58
CA TYR A 538 -12.26 -19.84 10.35
C TYR A 538 -10.90 -20.49 10.61
N ARG A 539 -10.14 -20.10 11.65
CA ARG A 539 -8.82 -20.73 11.90
C ARG A 539 -8.91 -22.24 12.15
N GLU A 540 -10.05 -22.73 12.64
CA GLU A 540 -10.28 -24.14 12.96
C GLU A 540 -11.14 -24.89 11.92
N ASN A 541 -11.87 -24.21 11.02
CA ASN A 541 -12.81 -24.85 10.09
C ASN A 541 -12.25 -24.99 8.66
N VAL A 542 -11.68 -26.17 8.42
CA VAL A 542 -11.06 -26.60 7.16
C VAL A 542 -11.99 -26.46 5.94
N ILE A 543 -13.31 -26.65 6.11
CA ILE A 543 -14.28 -26.58 5.01
C ILE A 543 -14.50 -25.14 4.54
N LEU A 544 -14.68 -24.22 5.49
CA LEU A 544 -14.85 -22.80 5.20
C LEU A 544 -13.56 -22.20 4.60
N ASN A 545 -12.39 -22.59 5.12
CA ASN A 545 -11.11 -22.23 4.51
C ASN A 545 -10.97 -22.81 3.11
N GLY A 546 -11.41 -24.04 2.85
CA GLY A 546 -11.42 -24.65 1.53
C GLY A 546 -12.30 -23.89 0.52
N ILE A 547 -13.51 -23.50 0.91
CA ILE A 547 -14.42 -22.70 0.06
C ILE A 547 -13.82 -21.31 -0.21
N TYR A 548 -13.31 -20.65 0.83
CA TYR A 548 -12.69 -19.33 0.67
C TYR A 548 -11.44 -19.39 -0.21
N THR A 549 -10.59 -20.41 -0.02
CA THR A 549 -9.40 -20.67 -0.87
C THR A 549 -9.80 -20.90 -2.31
N LEU A 550 -10.85 -21.69 -2.57
CA LEU A 550 -11.34 -21.94 -3.92
C LEU A 550 -11.80 -20.66 -4.63
N LEU A 551 -12.50 -19.79 -3.90
CA LEU A 551 -13.04 -18.53 -4.42
C LEU A 551 -11.96 -17.47 -4.61
N THR A 552 -11.04 -17.34 -3.64
CA THR A 552 -10.12 -16.19 -3.56
C THR A 552 -8.66 -16.52 -3.89
N GLY A 553 -8.28 -17.80 -3.84
CA GLY A 553 -6.88 -18.26 -3.94
C GLY A 553 -6.08 -18.15 -2.65
N VAL A 554 -6.70 -17.70 -1.56
CA VAL A 554 -6.01 -17.40 -0.30
C VAL A 554 -6.41 -18.39 0.78
N SER A 555 -5.44 -19.12 1.33
CA SER A 555 -5.65 -20.15 2.35
C SER A 555 -5.80 -19.60 3.77
N ASP A 556 -5.35 -18.37 4.04
CA ASP A 556 -5.41 -17.73 5.35
C ASP A 556 -5.76 -16.23 5.25
N PRO A 557 -7.04 -15.87 5.09
CA PRO A 557 -7.48 -14.46 5.08
C PRO A 557 -7.31 -13.76 6.43
N ALA A 558 -7.36 -14.50 7.55
CA ALA A 558 -7.21 -13.94 8.89
C ALA A 558 -5.82 -13.31 9.07
N SER A 559 -4.79 -13.91 8.47
CA SER A 559 -3.45 -13.32 8.41
C SER A 559 -3.42 -11.95 7.70
N GLY A 560 -4.24 -11.77 6.65
CA GLY A 560 -4.38 -10.48 5.95
C GLY A 560 -4.96 -9.40 6.86
N TRP A 561 -5.97 -9.73 7.66
CA TRP A 561 -6.56 -8.79 8.63
C TRP A 561 -5.61 -8.45 9.78
N GLU A 562 -4.85 -9.42 10.28
CA GLU A 562 -3.80 -9.19 11.27
C GLU A 562 -2.70 -8.26 10.70
N ARG A 563 -2.28 -8.47 9.45
CA ARG A 563 -1.35 -7.58 8.74
C ARG A 563 -1.89 -6.16 8.63
N ASP A 564 -3.16 -5.98 8.27
CA ASP A 564 -3.79 -4.67 8.18
C ASP A 564 -3.91 -3.96 9.55
N ARG A 565 -4.10 -4.71 10.64
CA ARG A 565 -4.05 -4.16 12.01
C ARG A 565 -2.65 -3.73 12.39
N LEU A 566 -1.63 -4.49 12.02
CA LEU A 566 -0.25 -4.12 12.22
C LEU A 566 0.11 -2.86 11.43
N LYS A 567 -0.32 -2.76 10.18
CA LYS A 567 -0.14 -1.55 9.37
C LYS A 567 -0.79 -0.34 10.02
N LEU A 568 -2.03 -0.44 10.52
CA LEU A 568 -2.67 0.64 11.27
C LEU A 568 -1.85 1.07 12.49
N ARG A 569 -1.29 0.12 13.24
CA ARG A 569 -0.43 0.44 14.38
C ARG A 569 0.83 1.19 13.93
N LYS A 570 1.46 0.76 12.85
CA LYS A 570 2.64 1.44 12.26
C LYS A 570 2.31 2.86 11.81
N TYR A 571 1.14 3.06 11.20
CA TYR A 571 0.67 4.35 10.68
C TYR A 571 -0.33 5.06 11.61
N ALA A 572 -0.34 4.80 12.91
CA ALA A 572 -1.36 5.32 13.83
C ALA A 572 -1.40 6.86 13.85
N CYS A 573 -0.24 7.52 13.74
CA CYS A 573 -0.16 8.99 13.66
C CYS A 573 -0.32 9.56 12.24
N GLN A 574 -0.57 8.69 11.27
CA GLN A 574 -0.61 8.97 9.83
C GLN A 574 -1.86 8.39 9.18
N SER A 575 -2.88 8.06 9.98
CA SER A 575 -4.11 7.47 9.47
C SER A 575 -5.35 8.28 9.86
N ILE A 576 -6.30 8.33 8.92
CA ILE A 576 -7.66 8.80 9.14
C ILE A 576 -8.54 7.56 9.17
N VAL A 577 -9.22 7.34 10.28
CA VAL A 577 -10.14 6.21 10.46
C VAL A 577 -11.56 6.76 10.47
N ILE A 578 -12.32 6.45 9.43
CA ILE A 578 -13.65 7.02 9.20
C ILE A 578 -14.72 6.06 9.68
N ASN A 579 -15.58 6.51 10.58
CA ASN A 579 -16.72 5.71 11.01
C ASN A 579 -17.81 5.67 9.91
N VAL A 580 -18.18 4.46 9.49
CA VAL A 580 -19.20 4.17 8.47
C VAL A 580 -20.22 3.11 8.94
N ASP A 581 -20.47 3.01 10.26
CA ASP A 581 -21.20 1.95 10.98
C ASP A 581 -22.56 1.51 10.40
N ASN A 582 -23.18 2.32 9.53
CA ASN A 582 -24.52 2.07 8.96
C ASN A 582 -24.52 1.52 7.52
N VAL A 583 -23.36 1.22 6.92
CA VAL A 583 -23.28 0.80 5.51
C VAL A 583 -22.45 -0.47 5.37
N SER A 584 -23.11 -1.56 4.99
CA SER A 584 -22.42 -2.81 4.70
C SER A 584 -21.52 -2.68 3.47
N SER A 585 -20.34 -3.29 3.51
CA SER A 585 -19.43 -3.36 2.36
C SER A 585 -19.96 -4.24 1.21
N SER A 586 -20.98 -5.07 1.47
CA SER A 586 -21.57 -6.01 0.51
C SER A 586 -22.84 -5.49 -0.17
N SER A 587 -23.49 -4.46 0.39
CA SER A 587 -24.67 -3.84 -0.20
C SER A 587 -24.24 -2.80 -1.24
N PHE A 588 -24.43 -3.13 -2.51
CA PHE A 588 -24.10 -2.25 -3.63
C PHE A 588 -25.07 -1.08 -3.82
N SER A 589 -26.17 -0.99 -3.05
CA SER A 589 -27.14 0.11 -3.14
C SER A 589 -27.07 1.01 -1.91
N VAL A 590 -26.69 2.28 -2.12
CA VAL A 590 -26.61 3.29 -1.07
C VAL A 590 -27.63 4.40 -1.31
N SER A 591 -28.49 4.64 -0.32
CA SER A 591 -29.47 5.74 -0.36
C SER A 591 -28.77 7.11 -0.49
N GLU A 592 -29.42 8.12 -1.08
CA GLU A 592 -28.85 9.49 -1.13
C GLU A 592 -28.50 10.04 0.25
N LYS A 593 -29.33 9.75 1.26
CA LYS A 593 -29.10 10.15 2.64
C LYS A 593 -27.79 9.52 3.17
N SER A 594 -27.65 8.21 3.03
CA SER A 594 -26.44 7.48 3.48
C SER A 594 -25.19 7.91 2.72
N ARG A 595 -25.29 8.25 1.43
CA ARG A 595 -24.19 8.83 0.64
C ARG A 595 -23.71 10.14 1.25
N LYS A 596 -24.63 11.08 1.53
CA LYS A 596 -24.31 12.37 2.15
C LYS A 596 -23.71 12.20 3.55
N GLU A 597 -24.26 11.30 4.36
CA GLU A 597 -23.74 10.99 5.70
C GLU A 597 -22.30 10.46 5.65
N MET A 598 -21.98 9.57 4.71
CA MET A 598 -20.61 9.06 4.55
C MET A 598 -19.63 10.15 4.10
N ILE A 599 -20.01 10.98 3.13
CA ILE A 599 -19.18 12.12 2.69
C ILE A 599 -18.92 13.05 3.87
N GLU A 600 -19.95 13.39 4.65
CA GLU A 600 -19.81 14.25 5.82
C GLU A 600 -18.92 13.62 6.90
N SER A 601 -19.05 12.31 7.15
CA SER A 601 -18.19 11.57 8.09
C SER A 601 -16.72 11.66 7.68
N GLY A 602 -16.40 11.35 6.43
CA GLY A 602 -15.03 11.43 5.91
C GLY A 602 -14.46 12.86 5.94
N TYR A 603 -15.29 13.86 5.63
CA TYR A 603 -14.90 15.26 5.70
C TYR A 603 -14.60 15.69 7.14
N LYS A 604 -15.47 15.36 8.09
CA LYS A 604 -15.33 15.69 9.51
C LYS A 604 -14.10 15.03 10.13
N GLU A 605 -13.89 13.73 9.90
CA GLU A 605 -12.72 13.03 10.46
C GLU A 605 -11.40 13.55 9.90
N THR A 606 -11.39 13.98 8.64
CA THR A 606 -10.22 14.63 8.05
C THR A 606 -9.97 15.99 8.69
N LEU A 607 -11.00 16.79 8.94
CA LEU A 607 -10.84 18.05 9.66
C LEU A 607 -10.38 17.84 11.11
N ASN A 608 -10.87 16.81 11.80
CA ASN A 608 -10.38 16.44 13.13
C ASN A 608 -8.88 16.13 13.09
N TYR A 609 -8.47 15.29 12.13
CA TYR A 609 -7.07 14.95 11.92
C TYR A 609 -6.21 16.19 11.66
N LEU A 610 -6.64 17.08 10.77
CA LEU A 610 -5.92 18.31 10.45
C LEU A 610 -5.86 19.26 11.65
N ASN A 611 -6.98 19.52 12.33
CA ASN A 611 -7.01 20.45 13.46
C ASN A 611 -6.18 19.98 14.67
N MET A 612 -5.94 18.67 14.79
CA MET A 612 -5.08 18.11 15.85
C MET A 612 -3.58 18.24 15.55
N ARG A 613 -3.20 18.39 14.28
CA ARG A 613 -1.80 18.24 13.83
C ARG A 613 -1.24 19.45 13.08
N TYR A 614 -2.11 20.20 12.43
CA TYR A 614 -1.80 21.38 11.65
C TYR A 614 -2.37 22.60 12.35
N HIS A 615 -1.66 23.72 12.28
CA HIS A 615 -2.20 25.02 12.66
C HIS A 615 -2.67 25.75 11.40
N LYS A 616 -3.53 26.75 11.59
CA LYS A 616 -3.90 27.66 10.51
C LYS A 616 -3.04 28.91 10.59
N ASN A 617 -2.38 29.26 9.49
CA ASN A 617 -1.63 30.51 9.39
C ASN A 617 -2.59 31.73 9.27
N GLU A 618 -2.04 32.94 9.19
CA GLU A 618 -2.82 34.18 9.05
C GLU A 618 -3.75 34.17 7.83
N LEU A 619 -3.38 33.43 6.79
CA LEU A 619 -4.15 33.23 5.55
C LEU A 619 -5.21 32.12 5.67
N GLN A 620 -5.41 31.56 6.87
CA GLN A 620 -6.29 30.41 7.15
C GLN A 620 -5.89 29.11 6.41
N GLU A 621 -4.64 29.01 5.95
CA GLU A 621 -4.09 27.81 5.32
C GLU A 621 -3.50 26.88 6.37
N TYR A 622 -3.64 25.57 6.16
CA TYR A 622 -3.10 24.58 7.07
C TYR A 622 -1.58 24.45 6.87
N GLU A 623 -0.82 24.71 7.91
CA GLU A 623 0.63 24.52 7.95
C GLU A 623 0.99 23.46 8.99
N ASN A 624 1.91 22.57 8.59
CA ASN A 624 2.37 21.49 9.45
C ASN A 624 3.37 22.07 10.47
N GLU A 625 3.07 21.92 11.76
CA GLU A 625 3.95 22.28 12.87
C GLU A 625 4.40 21.05 13.69
N GLU A 626 4.11 19.85 13.20
CA GLU A 626 4.52 18.64 13.90
C GLU A 626 6.05 18.52 13.92
N TYR A 627 6.60 18.26 15.10
CA TYR A 627 8.00 17.89 15.27
C TYR A 627 8.10 16.45 15.76
N MET A 628 9.05 15.73 15.18
CA MET A 628 9.56 14.46 15.68
C MET A 628 10.71 14.74 16.62
N TYR A 629 10.93 13.86 17.59
CA TYR A 629 12.09 13.96 18.44
C TYR A 629 12.66 12.59 18.79
N SER A 630 13.96 12.56 19.05
CA SER A 630 14.68 11.40 19.55
C SER A 630 15.83 11.85 20.44
N THR A 631 16.09 11.07 21.48
CA THR A 631 17.15 11.32 22.44
C THR A 631 18.27 10.32 22.26
N PHE A 632 19.51 10.79 22.31
CA PHE A 632 20.73 10.00 22.23
C PHE A 632 21.58 10.26 23.48
N SER A 633 22.31 9.26 23.95
CA SER A 633 23.18 9.36 25.12
C SER A 633 24.32 10.37 24.94
N SER A 634 24.83 10.52 23.72
CA SER A 634 25.99 11.36 23.40
C SER A 634 26.01 11.76 21.92
N LEU A 635 26.90 12.69 21.56
CA LEU A 635 27.18 13.01 20.15
C LEU A 635 27.75 11.81 19.38
N GLY A 636 28.51 10.93 20.05
CA GLY A 636 29.02 9.69 19.44
C GLY A 636 27.91 8.71 19.06
N GLU A 637 26.86 8.60 19.87
CA GLU A 637 25.67 7.81 19.52
C GLU A 637 24.92 8.43 18.34
N LEU A 638 24.73 9.75 18.33
CA LEU A 638 24.09 10.45 17.21
C LEU A 638 24.90 10.30 15.91
N LEU A 639 26.22 10.35 15.99
CA LEU A 639 27.12 10.11 14.85
C LEU A 639 26.99 8.67 14.33
N SER A 640 26.95 7.69 15.24
CA SER A 640 26.70 6.28 14.91
C SER A 640 25.33 6.09 14.25
N TYR A 641 24.32 6.83 14.72
CA TYR A 641 22.99 6.84 14.10
C TYR A 641 23.02 7.40 12.68
N CYS A 642 23.80 8.45 12.40
CA CYS A 642 24.00 8.97 11.04
C CYS A 642 24.64 7.92 10.11
N CYS A 643 25.56 7.09 10.62
CA CYS A 643 26.14 5.97 9.86
C CYS A 643 25.09 4.92 9.50
N TYR A 644 24.19 4.59 10.43
CA TYR A 644 23.06 3.71 10.19
C TYR A 644 22.09 4.26 9.13
N ARG A 645 21.76 5.56 9.20
CA ARG A 645 20.97 6.26 8.17
C ARG A 645 21.70 6.33 6.82
N GLY A 646 23.04 6.23 6.86
CA GLY A 646 23.92 6.38 5.71
C GLY A 646 23.81 7.76 5.08
N ASP A 647 23.54 8.79 5.87
CA ASP A 647 23.48 10.18 5.40
C ASP A 647 24.79 10.89 5.75
N LYS A 648 25.59 11.16 4.71
CA LYS A 648 26.89 11.80 4.84
C LYS A 648 26.76 13.27 5.28
N TYR A 649 25.71 13.97 4.83
CA TYR A 649 25.52 15.37 5.18
C TYR A 649 25.33 15.52 6.70
N TRP A 650 24.40 14.75 7.27
CA TRP A 650 24.17 14.79 8.72
C TRP A 650 25.35 14.23 9.52
N PHE A 651 26.06 13.24 8.98
CA PHE A 651 27.30 12.77 9.58
C PHE A 651 28.33 13.91 9.70
N ASP A 652 28.57 14.65 8.62
CA ASP A 652 29.53 15.76 8.61
C ASP A 652 29.08 16.92 9.51
N VAL A 653 27.77 17.21 9.62
CA VAL A 653 27.24 18.18 10.60
C VAL A 653 27.53 17.75 12.04
N VAL A 654 27.25 16.50 12.40
CA VAL A 654 27.49 16.00 13.76
C VAL A 654 28.99 15.90 14.04
N TYR A 655 29.81 15.56 13.04
CA TYR A 655 31.27 15.60 13.11
C TYR A 655 31.77 17.00 13.50
N GLN A 656 31.28 18.05 12.82
CA GLN A 656 31.65 19.43 13.14
C GLN A 656 31.21 19.82 14.56
N LEU A 657 30.03 19.38 15.02
CA LEU A 657 29.61 19.61 16.40
C LEU A 657 30.51 18.94 17.43
N ILE A 658 31.12 17.79 17.11
CA ILE A 658 32.12 17.14 17.97
C ILE A 658 33.43 17.94 17.96
N GLU A 659 33.87 18.41 16.79
CA GLU A 659 35.06 19.24 16.61
C GLU A 659 34.96 20.58 17.37
N GLU A 660 33.78 21.17 17.41
CA GLU A 660 33.52 22.41 18.16
C GLU A 660 33.21 22.16 19.66
N SER A 661 33.04 20.90 20.07
CA SER A 661 32.67 20.56 21.45
C SER A 661 33.85 20.71 22.42
N THR A 662 33.59 21.28 23.60
CA THR A 662 34.58 21.34 24.70
C THR A 662 34.51 20.11 25.62
N ALA A 663 34.04 18.96 25.11
CA ALA A 663 33.84 17.77 25.93
C ALA A 663 35.20 17.12 26.30
N PRO A 664 35.38 16.59 27.52
CA PRO A 664 36.65 16.00 27.93
C PRO A 664 37.05 14.77 27.08
N ASN A 665 36.09 14.07 26.48
CA ASN A 665 36.29 12.92 25.60
C ASN A 665 36.31 13.28 24.11
N GLN A 666 36.46 14.56 23.75
CA GLN A 666 36.46 15.04 22.37
C GLN A 666 37.48 14.29 21.49
N SER A 667 38.72 14.10 21.95
CA SER A 667 39.76 13.43 21.16
C SER A 667 39.40 11.98 20.80
N GLU A 668 38.70 11.28 21.70
CA GLU A 668 38.26 9.90 21.47
C GLU A 668 37.08 9.86 20.49
N LEU A 669 36.12 10.77 20.66
CA LEU A 669 35.00 10.92 19.73
C LEU A 669 35.48 11.30 18.31
N MET A 670 36.48 12.17 18.19
CA MET A 670 37.08 12.52 16.89
C MET A 670 37.72 11.30 16.22
N LYS A 671 38.47 10.49 16.98
CA LYS A 671 39.06 9.25 16.46
C LYS A 671 37.98 8.27 16.01
N GLN A 672 36.95 8.05 16.83
CA GLN A 672 35.80 7.21 16.46
C GLN A 672 35.13 7.74 15.20
N ALA A 673 34.98 9.05 15.07
CA ALA A 673 34.36 9.67 13.92
C ALA A 673 35.18 9.47 12.64
N GLU A 674 36.50 9.58 12.68
CA GLU A 674 37.37 9.27 11.55
C GLU A 674 37.30 7.80 11.15
N GLU A 675 37.29 6.88 12.12
CA GLU A 675 37.12 5.45 11.88
C GLU A 675 35.77 5.14 11.23
N LEU A 676 34.69 5.71 11.74
CA LEU A 676 33.35 5.58 11.17
C LEU A 676 33.26 6.21 9.78
N LYS A 677 33.89 7.37 9.56
CA LYS A 677 33.96 8.00 8.23
C LYS A 677 34.69 7.08 7.25
N ALA A 678 35.80 6.47 7.67
CA ALA A 678 36.55 5.52 6.86
C ALA A 678 35.72 4.27 6.53
N LEU A 679 35.02 3.71 7.52
CA LEU A 679 34.22 2.49 7.38
C LEU A 679 32.93 2.71 6.57
N TYR A 680 32.31 3.89 6.66
CA TYR A 680 30.99 4.14 6.09
C TYR A 680 30.95 5.05 4.86
N PHE A 681 31.94 5.93 4.68
CA PHE A 681 31.88 6.97 3.65
C PHE A 681 33.16 7.12 2.80
N ASN A 682 34.31 6.58 3.22
CA ASN A 682 35.53 6.58 2.39
C ASN A 682 35.54 5.39 1.43
N HIS A 683 34.83 5.56 0.33
CA HIS A 683 35.20 4.88 -0.90
C HIS A 683 35.81 5.90 -1.85
N SER A 684 37.05 5.60 -2.28
CA SER A 684 37.67 6.17 -3.48
C SER A 684 36.61 6.29 -4.56
N ASN A 685 36.64 7.39 -5.32
CA ASN A 685 35.94 7.53 -6.58
C ASN A 685 36.28 6.37 -7.53
N ALA A 686 35.68 5.20 -7.33
CA ALA A 686 35.22 4.41 -8.45
C ALA A 686 34.20 5.33 -9.10
N VAL A 687 34.64 5.98 -10.17
CA VAL A 687 33.81 6.70 -11.12
C VAL A 687 32.52 5.88 -11.24
N ILE A 688 31.45 6.36 -10.61
CA ILE A 688 30.12 6.05 -11.06
C ILE A 688 30.11 6.72 -12.42
N GLN A 689 30.50 5.96 -13.45
CA GLN A 689 29.91 6.17 -14.74
C GLN A 689 28.43 6.11 -14.41
N SER A 690 27.75 7.26 -14.50
CA SER A 690 26.30 7.31 -14.63
C SER A 690 25.96 6.12 -15.52
N PRO A 691 25.15 5.14 -15.06
CA PRO A 691 24.86 4.01 -15.89
C PRO A 691 24.31 4.60 -17.18
N LYS A 692 25.06 4.40 -18.28
CA LYS A 692 24.45 4.50 -19.59
C LYS A 692 23.21 3.63 -19.47
N HIS A 693 22.06 4.24 -19.73
CA HIS A 693 20.83 3.53 -19.96
C HIS A 693 21.09 2.46 -21.02
N GLU A 694 21.51 1.28 -20.59
CA GLU A 694 21.49 0.06 -21.37
C GLU A 694 20.32 -0.74 -20.83
N GLU A 695 19.24 -0.59 -21.59
CA GLU A 695 18.09 -1.47 -21.63
C GLU A 695 18.57 -2.93 -21.62
N ASN A 696 18.31 -3.66 -20.53
CA ASN A 696 18.05 -5.09 -20.59
C ASN A 696 17.33 -5.55 -19.30
N PRO A 697 16.08 -6.04 -19.41
CA PRO A 697 15.31 -6.50 -18.27
C PRO A 697 15.72 -7.95 -17.92
N PHE A 698 16.29 -8.16 -16.74
CA PHE A 698 16.34 -9.51 -16.17
C PHE A 698 15.01 -9.80 -15.47
N THR A 699 14.17 -10.53 -16.18
CA THR A 699 12.93 -11.13 -15.70
C THR A 699 13.24 -12.26 -14.72
N PHE A 700 12.95 -12.07 -13.44
CA PHE A 700 12.91 -13.15 -12.44
C PHE A 700 11.46 -13.51 -12.08
N PHE A 701 10.74 -13.93 -13.12
CA PHE A 701 9.75 -15.00 -13.20
C PHE A 701 9.42 -15.08 -14.70
N GLY A 702 9.53 -16.27 -15.29
CA GLY A 702 9.64 -16.48 -16.73
C GLY A 702 8.59 -15.74 -17.56
N ASN A 703 9.05 -14.77 -18.36
CA ASN A 703 8.27 -14.15 -19.42
C ASN A 703 8.79 -14.68 -20.75
N GLU A 704 8.03 -15.56 -21.40
CA GLU A 704 7.98 -15.52 -22.86
C GLU A 704 7.00 -14.40 -23.24
N THR A 705 7.53 -13.33 -23.83
CA THR A 705 6.74 -12.27 -24.43
C THR A 705 5.93 -12.84 -25.59
N LEU A 706 4.63 -13.04 -25.38
CA LEU A 706 3.71 -13.23 -26.48
C LEU A 706 3.42 -11.86 -27.11
N GLN A 707 4.13 -11.54 -28.20
CA GLN A 707 3.66 -10.57 -29.17
C GLN A 707 2.29 -11.04 -29.67
N SER A 708 1.23 -10.51 -29.07
CA SER A 708 -0.12 -10.62 -29.62
C SER A 708 -0.58 -9.24 -30.06
N SER A 709 -0.61 -9.09 -31.38
CA SER A 709 -1.24 -8.01 -32.13
C SER A 709 -2.65 -7.72 -31.58
N VAL A 710 -2.83 -6.59 -30.90
CA VAL A 710 -4.17 -6.07 -30.58
C VAL A 710 -4.27 -4.60 -30.96
N SER A 711 -4.75 -4.44 -32.19
CA SER A 711 -5.59 -3.38 -32.75
C SER A 711 -5.45 -1.95 -32.21
N SER A 712 -5.10 -1.07 -33.15
CA SER A 712 -5.31 0.38 -33.10
C SER A 712 -6.75 0.71 -32.68
N ILE A 713 -6.95 1.07 -31.41
CA ILE A 713 -8.15 1.81 -31.01
C ILE A 713 -8.01 3.19 -31.67
N ARG A 714 -8.80 3.46 -32.69
CA ARG A 714 -8.80 4.74 -33.41
C ARG A 714 -9.19 5.85 -32.43
N SER A 715 -8.54 7.02 -32.52
CA SER A 715 -8.87 8.22 -31.74
C SER A 715 -10.37 8.57 -31.79
N GLU A 716 -11.06 8.19 -32.86
CA GLU A 716 -12.51 8.28 -33.05
C GLU A 716 -13.33 7.57 -31.96
N HIS A 717 -12.87 6.44 -31.43
CA HIS A 717 -13.61 5.69 -30.40
C HIS A 717 -13.71 6.45 -29.08
N HIS A 718 -12.68 7.23 -28.72
CA HIS A 718 -12.71 8.08 -27.53
C HIS A 718 -13.72 9.22 -27.69
N LYS A 719 -13.79 9.83 -28.88
CA LYS A 719 -14.81 10.85 -29.19
C LYS A 719 -16.22 10.28 -29.11
N ILE A 720 -16.44 9.06 -29.62
CA ILE A 720 -17.72 8.36 -29.51
C ILE A 720 -18.06 8.06 -28.05
N LEU A 721 -17.09 7.59 -27.26
CA LEU A 721 -17.27 7.33 -25.83
C LEU A 721 -17.73 8.59 -25.08
N LEU A 722 -17.05 9.72 -25.28
CA LEU A 722 -17.39 10.99 -24.63
C LEU A 722 -18.78 11.51 -25.03
N ALA A 723 -19.22 11.28 -26.28
CA ALA A 723 -20.52 11.75 -26.75
C ALA A 723 -21.69 10.87 -26.30
N VAL A 724 -21.50 9.54 -26.34
CA VAL A 724 -22.59 8.56 -26.14
C VAL A 724 -22.75 8.16 -24.68
N PHE A 725 -21.65 8.01 -23.95
CA PHE A 725 -21.71 7.48 -22.58
C PHE A 725 -22.53 8.33 -21.61
N PRO A 726 -22.44 9.68 -21.61
CA PRO A 726 -23.29 10.53 -20.76
C PRO A 726 -24.79 10.36 -21.04
N ILE A 727 -25.15 10.11 -22.30
CA ILE A 727 -26.54 9.85 -22.69
C ILE A 727 -27.00 8.54 -22.05
N PHE A 728 -26.19 7.48 -22.13
CA PHE A 728 -26.52 6.22 -21.46
C PHE A 728 -26.72 6.42 -19.96
N LEU A 729 -25.87 7.19 -19.27
CA LEU A 729 -26.01 7.49 -17.83
C LEU A 729 -27.33 8.19 -17.47
N LYS A 730 -27.92 8.96 -18.38
CA LYS A 730 -29.19 9.68 -18.15
C LYS A 730 -30.43 8.90 -18.58
N LEU A 731 -30.31 7.93 -19.49
CA LEU A 731 -31.45 7.13 -19.93
C LEU A 731 -31.96 6.20 -18.81
N SER A 732 -33.27 6.18 -18.61
CA SER A 732 -33.96 5.34 -17.61
C SER A 732 -34.69 4.15 -18.25
N GLN A 733 -34.84 3.05 -17.51
CA GLN A 733 -35.71 1.93 -17.86
C GLN A 733 -37.19 2.33 -17.93
N ASP A 734 -37.57 3.45 -17.31
CA ASP A 734 -38.95 3.99 -17.35
C ASP A 734 -39.39 4.38 -18.77
N LEU A 735 -38.45 4.48 -19.71
CA LEU A 735 -38.72 4.69 -21.14
C LEU A 735 -39.28 3.44 -21.84
N LEU A 736 -39.42 2.33 -21.12
CA LEU A 736 -39.86 1.03 -21.62
C LEU A 736 -40.99 0.50 -20.72
N LYS A 737 -42.10 0.06 -21.32
CA LYS A 737 -43.23 -0.51 -20.57
C LYS A 737 -43.01 -1.98 -20.19
N ASP A 738 -42.33 -2.73 -21.06
CA ASP A 738 -42.20 -4.19 -20.94
C ASP A 738 -40.95 -4.63 -20.19
N SER A 739 -41.07 -5.65 -19.35
CA SER A 739 -39.95 -6.18 -18.55
C SER A 739 -38.87 -6.86 -19.38
N ALA A 740 -39.21 -7.51 -20.51
CA ALA A 740 -38.21 -8.12 -21.38
C ALA A 740 -37.42 -7.06 -22.17
N ASP A 741 -38.10 -6.02 -22.66
CA ASP A 741 -37.45 -4.89 -23.33
C ASP A 741 -36.55 -4.10 -22.36
N LYS A 742 -36.93 -3.95 -21.09
CA LYS A 742 -36.06 -3.38 -20.03
C LYS A 742 -34.76 -4.16 -19.89
N LYS A 743 -34.82 -5.50 -19.87
CA LYS A 743 -33.63 -6.36 -19.83
C LYS A 743 -32.73 -6.16 -21.05
N PHE A 744 -33.29 -6.14 -22.27
CA PHE A 744 -32.49 -5.91 -23.48
C PHE A 744 -31.85 -4.51 -23.53
N PHE A 745 -32.50 -3.52 -22.94
CA PHE A 745 -31.96 -2.17 -22.80
C PHE A 745 -30.78 -2.13 -21.83
N ASP A 746 -30.85 -2.84 -20.71
CA ASP A 746 -29.71 -2.99 -19.80
C ASP A 746 -28.55 -3.71 -20.47
N ASP A 747 -28.81 -4.83 -21.15
CA ASP A 747 -27.79 -5.56 -21.91
C ASP A 747 -27.12 -4.65 -22.95
N ALA A 748 -27.90 -3.78 -23.62
CA ALA A 748 -27.38 -2.82 -24.59
C ALA A 748 -26.44 -1.79 -23.95
N ARG A 749 -26.79 -1.28 -22.77
CA ARG A 749 -25.95 -0.35 -21.99
C ARG A 749 -24.66 -1.02 -21.53
N HIS A 750 -24.74 -2.24 -21.01
CA HIS A 750 -23.57 -2.98 -20.52
C HIS A 750 -22.65 -3.45 -21.65
N ALA A 751 -23.19 -3.71 -22.83
CA ALA A 751 -22.40 -4.06 -24.02
C ALA A 751 -21.56 -2.88 -24.57
N PHE A 752 -21.79 -1.65 -24.10
CA PHE A 752 -21.08 -0.47 -24.58
C PHE A 752 -19.67 -0.35 -23.99
N SER A 753 -18.66 -0.28 -24.86
CA SER A 753 -17.28 -0.05 -24.45
C SER A 753 -16.40 0.57 -25.51
N LEU A 754 -15.24 1.04 -25.09
CA LEU A 754 -14.22 1.62 -25.97
C LEU A 754 -13.72 0.63 -27.06
N LYS A 755 -13.68 -0.68 -26.76
CA LYS A 755 -13.25 -1.71 -27.73
C LYS A 755 -14.30 -1.95 -28.81
N SER A 756 -15.59 -1.83 -28.48
CA SER A 756 -16.70 -2.11 -29.38
C SER A 756 -17.87 -1.15 -29.12
N PRO A 757 -17.75 0.14 -29.52
CA PRO A 757 -18.72 1.18 -29.15
C PRO A 757 -20.12 0.97 -29.75
N PHE A 758 -20.26 0.09 -30.73
CA PHE A 758 -21.52 -0.19 -31.41
C PHE A 758 -22.10 -1.59 -31.11
N ALA A 759 -21.52 -2.35 -30.18
CA ALA A 759 -22.04 -3.66 -29.77
C ALA A 759 -23.47 -3.58 -29.21
N CYS A 760 -23.80 -2.45 -28.55
CA CYS A 760 -25.12 -2.15 -28.00
C CYS A 760 -26.26 -2.24 -29.04
N LEU A 761 -25.99 -1.93 -30.33
CA LEU A 761 -26.99 -2.00 -31.40
C LEU A 761 -27.57 -3.41 -31.61
N LYS A 762 -26.81 -4.46 -31.30
CA LYS A 762 -27.28 -5.85 -31.39
C LYS A 762 -28.37 -6.17 -30.36
N HIS A 763 -28.28 -5.55 -29.18
CA HIS A 763 -29.26 -5.73 -28.11
C HIS A 763 -30.46 -4.81 -28.32
N PHE A 764 -30.24 -3.56 -28.75
CA PHE A 764 -31.32 -2.66 -29.15
C PHE A 764 -32.22 -3.23 -30.25
N ALA A 765 -31.67 -4.00 -31.20
CA ALA A 765 -32.46 -4.66 -32.25
C ALA A 765 -33.46 -5.72 -31.73
N LYS A 766 -33.34 -6.15 -30.47
CA LYS A 766 -34.24 -7.13 -29.84
C LYS A 766 -35.48 -6.48 -29.21
N ILE A 767 -35.46 -5.17 -28.98
CA ILE A 767 -36.59 -4.39 -28.44
C ILE A 767 -37.68 -4.33 -29.50
N ARG A 768 -38.91 -4.75 -29.17
CA ARG A 768 -40.00 -4.89 -30.16
C ARG A 768 -41.33 -4.28 -29.76
N LYS A 769 -41.56 -3.98 -28.47
CA LYS A 769 -42.85 -3.46 -27.99
C LYS A 769 -42.86 -1.92 -27.97
N GLU A 770 -43.90 -1.34 -27.41
CA GLU A 770 -44.04 0.11 -27.28
C GLU A 770 -42.91 0.70 -26.44
N THR A 771 -42.23 1.69 -27.00
CA THR A 771 -41.13 2.40 -26.35
C THR A 771 -41.36 3.89 -26.40
N HIS A 772 -40.73 4.61 -25.48
CA HIS A 772 -40.66 6.05 -25.54
C HIS A 772 -39.87 6.52 -26.77
N VAL A 773 -40.30 7.58 -27.45
CA VAL A 773 -39.69 8.15 -28.68
C VAL A 773 -38.18 8.42 -28.59
N ILE A 774 -37.65 8.61 -27.39
CA ILE A 774 -36.21 8.81 -27.14
C ILE A 774 -35.38 7.56 -27.51
N ILE A 775 -35.89 6.35 -27.24
CA ILE A 775 -35.18 5.10 -27.52
C ILE A 775 -34.85 4.93 -29.02
N PRO A 776 -35.82 5.03 -29.96
CA PRO A 776 -35.53 4.94 -31.39
C PRO A 776 -34.67 6.12 -31.90
N ILE A 777 -34.78 7.33 -31.32
CA ILE A 777 -33.88 8.45 -31.64
C ILE A 777 -32.43 8.08 -31.30
N VAL A 778 -32.17 7.56 -30.09
CA VAL A 778 -30.83 7.10 -29.67
C VAL A 778 -30.31 6.03 -30.62
N ILE A 779 -31.13 5.03 -30.95
CA ILE A 779 -30.74 3.92 -31.84
C ILE A 779 -30.35 4.45 -33.22
N ASN A 780 -31.12 5.37 -33.79
CA ASN A 780 -30.83 5.94 -35.11
C ASN A 780 -29.61 6.85 -35.11
N LEU A 781 -29.41 7.66 -34.06
CA LEU A 781 -28.19 8.46 -33.90
C LEU A 781 -26.95 7.55 -33.79
N LEU A 782 -27.04 6.42 -33.09
CA LEU A 782 -25.95 5.44 -32.98
C LEU A 782 -25.67 4.71 -34.30
N LYS A 783 -26.71 4.40 -35.10
CA LYS A 783 -26.54 3.83 -36.45
C LYS A 783 -25.86 4.83 -37.38
N GLU A 784 -26.32 6.08 -37.40
CA GLU A 784 -25.71 7.12 -38.23
C GLU A 784 -24.27 7.40 -37.79
N LEU A 785 -23.99 7.44 -36.48
CA LEU A 785 -22.64 7.60 -35.95
C LEU A 785 -21.69 6.47 -36.39
N LYS A 786 -22.21 5.26 -36.61
CA LYS A 786 -21.45 4.10 -37.10
C LYS A 786 -21.17 4.18 -38.61
N GLU A 787 -22.13 4.65 -39.39
CA GLU A 787 -22.06 4.67 -40.86
C GLU A 787 -21.40 5.95 -41.40
N ASN A 788 -21.80 7.12 -40.90
CA ASN A 788 -21.33 8.45 -41.33
C ASN A 788 -21.12 9.41 -40.15
N PRO A 789 -19.99 9.32 -39.40
CA PRO A 789 -19.72 10.24 -38.30
C PRO A 789 -19.54 11.68 -38.84
N SER A 790 -20.42 12.59 -38.42
CA SER A 790 -20.39 14.01 -38.81
C SER A 790 -20.66 14.92 -37.62
N GLU A 791 -20.20 16.18 -37.67
CA GLU A 791 -20.47 17.17 -36.61
C GLU A 791 -21.97 17.34 -36.35
N LYS A 792 -22.80 17.18 -37.38
CA LYS A 792 -24.26 17.19 -37.27
C LYS A 792 -24.78 16.12 -36.29
N VAL A 793 -24.23 14.91 -36.34
CA VAL A 793 -24.62 13.80 -35.43
C VAL A 793 -24.12 14.06 -34.01
N TYR A 794 -22.90 14.57 -33.85
CA TYR A 794 -22.37 14.94 -32.52
C TYR A 794 -23.18 16.08 -31.87
N ASN A 795 -23.58 17.08 -32.65
CA ASN A 795 -24.44 18.17 -32.18
C ASN A 795 -25.82 17.64 -31.76
N ALA A 796 -26.40 16.70 -32.51
CA ALA A 796 -27.65 16.04 -32.16
C ALA A 796 -27.54 15.24 -30.85
N LEU A 797 -26.46 14.48 -30.65
CA LEU A 797 -26.19 13.77 -29.40
C LEU A 797 -26.08 14.73 -28.21
N ASN A 798 -25.42 15.89 -28.40
CA ASN A 798 -25.32 16.92 -27.37
C ASN A 798 -26.70 17.55 -27.06
N GLN A 799 -27.50 17.87 -28.07
CA GLN A 799 -28.88 18.34 -27.88
C GLN A 799 -29.74 17.33 -27.11
N LEU A 800 -29.61 16.04 -27.44
CA LEU A 800 -30.30 14.97 -26.72
C LEU A 800 -29.85 14.88 -25.26
N LEU A 801 -28.55 15.00 -24.99
CA LEU A 801 -28.03 15.03 -23.62
C LEU A 801 -28.58 16.21 -22.82
N GLN A 802 -28.63 17.40 -23.42
CA GLN A 802 -29.23 18.60 -22.80
C GLN A 802 -30.71 18.39 -22.49
N LEU A 803 -31.47 17.79 -23.42
CA LEU A 803 -32.87 17.44 -23.22
C LEU A 803 -33.05 16.49 -22.03
N LEU A 804 -32.26 15.41 -21.96
CA LEU A 804 -32.30 14.43 -20.87
C LEU A 804 -31.86 15.00 -19.51
N THR A 805 -31.08 16.07 -19.51
CA THR A 805 -30.59 16.73 -18.30
C THR A 805 -31.52 17.85 -17.84
N SER A 806 -32.31 18.42 -18.75
CA SER A 806 -33.31 19.43 -18.44
C SER A 806 -34.42 18.84 -17.56
N SER A 807 -34.93 19.60 -16.58
CA SER A 807 -36.04 19.19 -15.70
C SER A 807 -37.40 19.18 -16.40
N LYS A 808 -37.43 18.95 -17.72
CA LYS A 808 -38.66 18.84 -18.52
C LYS A 808 -39.33 17.50 -18.19
N ASN A 809 -40.66 17.49 -18.05
CA ASN A 809 -41.41 16.25 -17.85
C ASN A 809 -41.47 15.46 -19.17
N LEU A 810 -40.52 14.54 -19.34
CA LEU A 810 -40.37 13.71 -20.54
C LEU A 810 -41.30 12.48 -20.52
N TYR A 811 -41.88 12.11 -19.37
CA TYR A 811 -42.69 10.89 -19.22
C TYR A 811 -44.17 11.13 -19.53
N LYS A 812 -44.47 11.49 -20.79
CA LYS A 812 -45.85 11.60 -21.27
C LYS A 812 -46.28 10.30 -21.95
N GLU A 813 -47.48 9.80 -21.66
CA GLU A 813 -48.01 8.58 -22.30
C GLU A 813 -48.05 8.69 -23.82
N GLU A 814 -48.27 9.90 -24.32
CA GLU A 814 -48.34 10.26 -25.75
C GLU A 814 -47.04 9.99 -26.52
N TYR A 815 -45.92 9.85 -25.80
CA TYR A 815 -44.59 9.61 -26.40
C TYR A 815 -44.26 8.13 -26.49
N PHE A 816 -45.14 7.24 -25.99
CA PHE A 816 -45.00 5.80 -26.10
C PHE A 816 -45.77 5.28 -27.31
N ALA A 817 -45.06 4.66 -28.24
CA ALA A 817 -45.65 4.01 -29.40
C ALA A 817 -44.70 2.95 -29.96
N ARG A 818 -45.15 2.27 -31.03
CA ARG A 818 -44.27 1.44 -31.85
C ARG A 818 -43.65 2.31 -32.95
N TRP A 819 -42.38 2.64 -32.77
CA TRP A 819 -41.67 3.57 -33.63
C TRP A 819 -40.91 2.86 -34.77
N ASP A 820 -40.96 3.45 -35.95
CA ASP A 820 -40.16 3.08 -37.13
C ASP A 820 -39.64 4.36 -37.80
N LEU A 821 -38.69 5.01 -37.12
CA LEU A 821 -38.19 6.33 -37.49
C LEU A 821 -37.01 6.22 -38.45
N THR A 822 -36.96 7.09 -39.46
CA THR A 822 -35.74 7.38 -40.25
C THR A 822 -34.83 8.36 -39.49
N PHE A 823 -33.56 8.48 -39.91
CA PHE A 823 -32.64 9.47 -39.32
C PHE A 823 -33.18 10.90 -39.44
N SER A 824 -33.77 11.27 -40.58
CA SER A 824 -34.38 12.60 -40.80
C SER A 824 -35.54 12.85 -39.84
N GLN A 825 -36.43 11.86 -39.66
CA GLN A 825 -37.54 11.93 -38.72
C GLN A 825 -37.06 12.01 -37.26
N SER A 826 -36.00 11.27 -36.91
CA SER A 826 -35.39 11.35 -35.57
C SER A 826 -34.82 12.74 -35.27
N MET A 827 -34.14 13.37 -36.25
CA MET A 827 -33.65 14.74 -36.11
C MET A 827 -34.77 15.76 -35.99
N ARG A 828 -35.83 15.63 -36.80
CA ARG A 828 -37.03 16.48 -36.76
C ARG A 828 -37.72 16.38 -35.41
N LEU A 829 -37.96 15.16 -34.92
CA LEU A 829 -38.56 14.92 -33.61
C LEU A 829 -37.67 15.43 -32.47
N LEU A 830 -36.35 15.25 -32.54
CA LEU A 830 -35.42 15.75 -31.53
C LEU A 830 -35.47 17.28 -31.44
N ASN A 831 -35.45 17.99 -32.58
CA ASN A 831 -35.57 19.44 -32.63
C ASN A 831 -36.90 19.90 -32.04
N VAL A 832 -38.00 19.26 -32.45
CA VAL A 832 -39.36 19.61 -32.01
C VAL A 832 -39.55 19.33 -30.52
N ILE A 833 -39.01 18.26 -29.95
CA ILE A 833 -39.08 17.98 -28.50
C ILE A 833 -38.19 18.95 -27.70
N SER A 834 -37.15 19.49 -28.34
CA SER A 834 -36.22 20.45 -27.73
C SER A 834 -36.78 21.87 -27.72
N ASP A 835 -37.45 22.30 -28.80
CA ASP A 835 -38.15 23.59 -28.92
C ASP A 835 -39.51 23.58 -28.19
N ASN A 836 -39.90 24.69 -27.56
CA ASN A 836 -41.09 24.78 -26.70
C ASN A 836 -42.35 25.38 -27.38
N SER A 837 -42.43 25.41 -28.72
CA SER A 837 -43.48 26.16 -29.44
C SER A 837 -44.58 25.27 -30.08
N HIS A 838 -45.70 25.05 -29.37
CA HIS A 838 -47.02 24.53 -29.85
C HIS A 838 -47.04 23.18 -30.62
N PRO A 839 -48.23 22.59 -30.89
CA PRO A 839 -48.66 21.29 -30.37
C PRO A 839 -47.82 20.09 -30.84
N HIS A 840 -46.69 19.81 -30.16
CA HIS A 840 -45.82 18.64 -30.38
C HIS A 840 -46.56 17.30 -30.45
N TYR A 841 -47.69 17.21 -29.72
CA TYR A 841 -48.56 16.05 -29.70
C TYR A 841 -49.03 15.64 -31.10
N ARG A 842 -49.39 16.59 -31.98
CA ARG A 842 -49.94 16.27 -33.30
C ARG A 842 -48.87 15.60 -34.17
N LEU A 843 -47.68 16.19 -34.28
CA LEU A 843 -46.58 15.61 -35.03
C LEU A 843 -46.16 14.23 -34.51
N ILE A 844 -45.99 14.09 -33.19
CA ILE A 844 -45.58 12.83 -32.55
C ILE A 844 -46.63 11.74 -32.80
N ARG A 845 -47.92 12.07 -32.70
CA ARG A 845 -49.04 11.16 -32.97
C ARG A 845 -49.18 10.80 -34.45
N SER A 846 -48.92 11.73 -35.36
CA SER A 846 -48.94 11.48 -36.79
C SER A 846 -47.83 10.51 -37.18
N ILE A 847 -46.59 10.80 -36.75
CA ILE A 847 -45.43 9.96 -37.04
C ILE A 847 -45.57 8.56 -36.41
N SER A 848 -46.15 8.44 -35.21
CA SER A 848 -46.39 7.13 -34.59
C SER A 848 -47.40 6.26 -35.37
N ARG A 849 -48.28 6.88 -36.17
CA ARG A 849 -49.22 6.20 -37.09
C ARG A 849 -48.64 5.97 -38.49
N LYS A 850 -47.35 6.26 -38.71
CA LYS A 850 -46.67 6.22 -40.02
C LYS A 850 -47.17 7.27 -41.02
N CYS A 851 -47.78 8.34 -40.53
CA CYS A 851 -48.22 9.48 -41.36
C CYS A 851 -47.29 10.66 -41.09
N GLU A 852 -46.54 11.13 -42.09
CA GLU A 852 -45.65 12.27 -41.93
C GLU A 852 -46.29 13.53 -42.53
N PRO A 853 -46.65 14.54 -41.71
CA PRO A 853 -47.23 15.79 -42.21
C PRO A 853 -46.20 16.54 -43.07
N MET A 854 -46.67 17.17 -44.15
CA MET A 854 -45.83 17.97 -45.04
C MET A 854 -45.34 19.23 -44.31
N GLN A 855 -44.09 19.63 -44.58
CA GLN A 855 -43.56 20.89 -44.07
C GLN A 855 -43.72 21.98 -45.13
N ARG A 856 -44.45 23.06 -44.82
CA ARG A 856 -44.50 24.27 -45.63
C ARG A 856 -43.56 25.31 -45.03
N VAL A 857 -42.78 26.00 -45.86
CA VAL A 857 -41.95 27.11 -45.39
C VAL A 857 -42.79 28.38 -45.40
N VAL A 858 -43.08 28.92 -44.22
CA VAL A 858 -43.77 30.22 -44.06
C VAL A 858 -42.78 31.19 -43.43
N ALA A 859 -42.44 32.25 -44.17
CA ALA A 859 -41.49 33.30 -43.73
C ALA A 859 -40.12 32.76 -43.25
N GLY A 860 -39.59 31.71 -43.89
CA GLY A 860 -38.30 31.10 -43.54
C GLY A 860 -38.34 30.12 -42.36
N VAL A 861 -39.52 29.88 -41.78
CA VAL A 861 -39.75 28.89 -40.72
C VAL A 861 -40.52 27.70 -41.28
N PHE A 862 -40.09 26.48 -40.96
CA PHE A 862 -40.82 25.27 -41.31
C PHE A 862 -42.08 25.16 -40.44
N CYS A 863 -43.25 25.21 -41.07
CA CYS A 863 -44.55 25.01 -40.44
C CYS A 863 -45.15 23.67 -40.87
N GLU A 864 -45.79 23.01 -39.91
CA GLU A 864 -46.39 21.68 -40.07
C GLU A 864 -47.80 21.79 -40.69
N ASP A 865 -48.04 21.09 -41.80
CA ASP A 865 -49.32 21.05 -42.50
C ASP A 865 -50.11 19.79 -42.10
N TYR A 866 -51.20 19.99 -41.36
CA TYR A 866 -52.05 18.92 -40.83
C TYR A 866 -53.39 18.79 -41.59
N ASP A 867 -53.57 19.47 -42.73
CA ASP A 867 -54.85 19.55 -43.46
C ASP A 867 -55.39 18.16 -43.90
N ASP A 868 -54.51 17.17 -44.10
CA ASP A 868 -54.92 15.80 -44.44
C ASP A 868 -55.35 14.95 -43.24
N PHE A 869 -55.03 15.35 -42.00
CA PHE A 869 -55.42 14.63 -40.77
C PHE A 869 -56.89 14.89 -40.38
N GLU A 870 -57.44 16.07 -40.68
CA GLU A 870 -58.84 16.39 -40.37
C GLU A 870 -59.84 15.56 -41.20
N ARG A 871 -59.43 15.05 -42.37
CA ARG A 871 -60.28 14.19 -43.19
C ARG A 871 -60.45 12.77 -42.62
N GLU A 872 -59.47 12.22 -41.91
CA GLU A 872 -59.59 10.87 -41.30
C GLU A 872 -60.41 10.88 -40.00
N GLU A 873 -60.32 11.92 -39.16
CA GLU A 873 -61.15 12.02 -37.93
C GLU A 873 -62.66 12.14 -38.24
N ALA A 874 -63.01 12.67 -39.41
CA ALA A 874 -64.40 12.73 -39.88
C ALA A 874 -64.99 11.35 -40.24
N PHE A 875 -64.16 10.35 -40.58
CA PHE A 875 -64.63 9.01 -40.96
C PHE A 875 -64.71 8.02 -39.79
N SER A 876 -64.12 8.31 -38.63
CA SER A 876 -64.17 7.41 -37.45
C SER A 876 -65.40 7.58 -36.55
N TYR A 877 -66.30 8.51 -36.86
CA TYR A 877 -67.55 8.74 -36.13
C TYR A 877 -68.79 8.40 -36.98
N THR A 878 -68.90 7.14 -37.43
CA THR A 878 -70.19 6.57 -37.86
C THR A 878 -70.21 5.06 -37.62
N VAL A 879 -70.90 4.71 -36.53
CA VAL A 879 -71.45 3.41 -36.05
C VAL A 879 -70.55 2.17 -36.04
#